data_AF-A0A4S2HL68-F1
#
_entry.id   AF-A0A4S2HL68-F1
#
_cell.length_a   1.000
_cell.length_b   1.000
_cell.length_c   1.000
_cell.angle_alpha   90.00
_cell.angle_beta   90.00
_cell.angle_gamma   90.00
#
_symmetry.space_group_name_H-M   'P 1'
#
loop_
_entity.id
_entity.type
_entity.pdbx_description
1 polymer ?
#
loop_
_entity_poly.entity_id
_entity_poly.type
_entity_poly.pdbx_seq_one_letter_code
_entity_poly.pdbx_strand_id
1 'polypeptide(L)'
;METVKVSKGRHFLKKGDRLKGLFVILQGNVRVISENDEFRMNAGSIVGLAESLSDSYVCDYVAETDCMLYAFPYRTVDDYKRIFTEEEKYVAVFAMGAVHQADMMIRRYDTFYKKAREFYRFLAESFGEYQKLCGELGMPQKQLARLNSLAPADIEEPIQPWVCAYYERMSALPLQALDQQLARDYVLGTGAVSNAVCWMKKSMELVGVIKAYLREHKDLLLSGTSENLFRMYFELAKKAAFTGADISAVQQKIAELMEFARKIGFYPEQMINSNLAEYENYDFTRTVQAENGGQEEEIAEPYEEEIDYLSQILEYSEYQEEKAKSFRSSLQEYKNLPDILATTDDVRRLRRKITDDFYAIYELCFFHSLKGGYMPTSVKMFLNFGFMDEEMAGKENTRSLFEAAGRIRRCKAANVYTIYDWLLSVYRGENEPSRNEFDMDYTGYLNEQKKTGKITAAQVPILAKDNQEKLKFELQNMFVSTNRATYGKISTFCPILYKDDIIGSVEHMLITAEKANEALDEIRKIDFSLFYREVGFSDPEHEVNMEMIQKEVIPYIILMPNAGSKAMMWQETAGIKKDTQARFIFPILTVTDVGELMVEVCGRFRWEMCRKIQGVRWNDITEASLTSEYNDYIQYYRKNHDLSADAKEKVKNALYKSKNNYREVFVKDYQSWIRYESKGSFRLNKVSRDIIFRYCPFNKAIRTELKVNPMYREMFEKYEILKDRKARHMLLWYDRYQKKGGTITEELQANKDFYDL
;
A
#
# COMPACT_ATOMS: atom_id res chain seq x y z
N MET A 1 44.62 -25.22 -28.49
CA MET A 1 44.70 -24.96 -27.03
C MET A 1 45.51 -23.70 -26.77
N GLU A 2 45.01 -22.76 -25.97
CA GLU A 2 45.74 -21.54 -25.60
C GLU A 2 45.77 -21.36 -24.07
N THR A 3 46.88 -20.83 -23.52
CA THR A 3 46.98 -20.50 -22.09
C THR A 3 46.46 -19.09 -21.86
N VAL A 4 45.42 -18.95 -21.03
CA VAL A 4 44.78 -17.68 -20.71
C VAL A 4 45.04 -17.35 -19.24
N LYS A 5 45.55 -16.14 -18.97
CA LYS A 5 45.70 -15.61 -17.62
C LYS A 5 44.57 -14.60 -17.34
N VAL A 6 43.85 -14.81 -16.26
CA VAL A 6 42.73 -13.95 -15.84
C VAL A 6 43.04 -13.40 -14.46
N SER A 7 43.10 -12.08 -14.33
CA SER A 7 43.35 -11.41 -13.05
C SER A 7 42.13 -11.50 -12.12
N LYS A 8 42.38 -11.50 -10.82
CA LYS A 8 41.34 -11.43 -9.78
C LYS A 8 40.31 -10.31 -10.07
N GLY A 9 39.03 -10.61 -9.86
CA GLY A 9 37.91 -9.70 -10.04
C GLY A 9 37.46 -9.53 -11.50
N ARG A 10 38.19 -10.08 -12.47
CA ARG A 10 37.84 -9.93 -13.88
C ARG A 10 36.66 -10.82 -14.26
N HIS A 11 35.66 -10.19 -14.86
CA HIS A 11 34.53 -10.85 -15.51
C HIS A 11 34.94 -11.26 -16.93
N PHE A 12 35.08 -12.56 -17.20
CA PHE A 12 35.69 -13.02 -18.47
C PHE A 12 34.73 -13.79 -19.40
N LEU A 13 33.58 -14.25 -18.90
CA LEU A 13 32.46 -14.73 -19.72
C LEU A 13 31.16 -14.23 -19.10
N LYS A 14 30.22 -13.74 -19.94
CA LYS A 14 28.94 -13.21 -19.49
C LYS A 14 27.77 -14.09 -19.90
N LYS A 15 26.71 -14.08 -19.08
CA LYS A 15 25.41 -14.64 -19.46
C LYS A 15 24.95 -14.00 -20.78
N GLY A 16 24.55 -14.83 -21.73
CA GLY A 16 24.11 -14.43 -23.07
C GLY A 16 25.21 -14.32 -24.12
N ASP A 17 26.50 -14.36 -23.73
CA ASP A 17 27.58 -14.46 -24.71
C ASP A 17 27.48 -15.79 -25.48
N ARG A 18 27.74 -15.75 -26.79
CA ARG A 18 27.78 -16.97 -27.62
C ARG A 18 28.84 -17.93 -27.09
N LEU A 19 28.52 -19.22 -26.99
CA LEU A 19 29.47 -20.26 -26.60
C LEU A 19 30.62 -20.31 -27.62
N LYS A 20 31.83 -20.00 -27.18
CA LYS A 20 33.03 -19.92 -28.05
C LYS A 20 34.15 -20.88 -27.62
N GLY A 21 34.12 -21.37 -26.40
CA GLY A 21 35.11 -22.29 -25.88
C GLY A 21 34.82 -22.80 -24.47
N LEU A 22 35.54 -23.87 -24.12
CA LEU A 22 35.59 -24.43 -22.78
C LEU A 22 36.93 -24.05 -22.13
N PHE A 23 36.91 -23.73 -20.84
CA PHE A 23 38.12 -23.27 -20.13
C PHE A 23 38.42 -24.16 -18.92
N VAL A 24 39.51 -24.92 -18.98
CA VAL A 24 39.95 -25.77 -17.88
C VAL A 24 40.76 -24.94 -16.90
N ILE A 25 40.37 -24.92 -15.62
CA ILE A 25 41.07 -24.19 -14.57
C ILE A 25 42.32 -24.97 -14.14
N LEU A 26 43.51 -24.40 -14.33
CA LEU A 26 44.78 -25.01 -13.89
C LEU A 26 45.17 -24.53 -12.50
N GLN A 27 44.97 -23.24 -12.24
CA GLN A 27 45.28 -22.60 -10.96
C GLN A 27 44.27 -21.49 -10.70
N GLY A 28 43.92 -21.31 -9.42
CA GLY A 28 42.97 -20.29 -8.97
C GLY A 28 41.52 -20.79 -8.91
N ASN A 29 40.62 -19.87 -8.56
CA ASN A 29 39.20 -20.16 -8.37
C ASN A 29 38.34 -19.22 -9.21
N VAL A 30 37.27 -19.77 -9.78
CA VAL A 30 36.28 -19.04 -10.57
C VAL A 30 34.94 -19.11 -9.86
N ARG A 31 34.31 -17.95 -9.71
CA ARG A 31 32.98 -17.79 -9.15
C ARG A 31 31.97 -17.81 -10.29
N VAL A 32 31.00 -18.71 -10.18
CA VAL A 32 29.91 -18.88 -11.14
C VAL A 32 28.66 -18.25 -10.57
N ILE A 33 28.08 -17.31 -11.30
CA ILE A 33 26.89 -16.57 -10.89
C ILE A 33 25.79 -16.90 -11.89
N SER A 34 24.67 -17.41 -11.39
CA SER A 34 23.44 -17.62 -12.12
C SER A 34 22.32 -16.79 -11.49
N GLU A 35 21.17 -16.71 -12.15
CA GLU A 35 20.04 -15.90 -11.70
C GLU A 35 19.54 -16.26 -10.29
N ASN A 36 19.65 -17.54 -9.90
CA ASN A 36 19.16 -18.03 -8.62
C ASN A 36 20.26 -18.68 -7.76
N ASP A 37 21.50 -18.75 -8.21
CA ASP A 37 22.55 -19.49 -7.51
C ASP A 37 23.97 -18.99 -7.76
N GLU A 38 24.84 -19.12 -6.76
CA GLU A 38 26.26 -18.76 -6.84
C GLU A 38 27.10 -19.84 -6.17
N PHE A 39 28.16 -20.29 -6.84
CA PHE A 39 29.11 -21.28 -6.31
C PHE A 39 30.50 -21.11 -6.90
N ARG A 40 31.48 -21.77 -6.27
CA ARG A 40 32.90 -21.70 -6.63
C ARG A 40 33.32 -22.94 -7.41
N MET A 41 34.08 -22.72 -8.47
CA MET A 41 34.83 -23.74 -9.22
C MET A 41 36.32 -23.61 -8.90
N ASN A 42 36.98 -24.73 -8.64
CA ASN A 42 38.39 -24.79 -8.29
C ASN A 42 39.22 -25.33 -9.49
N ALA A 43 40.54 -25.39 -9.33
CA ALA A 43 41.43 -26.06 -10.27
C ALA A 43 40.94 -27.50 -10.60
N GLY A 44 40.99 -27.86 -11.88
CA GLY A 44 40.47 -29.11 -12.44
C GLY A 44 39.04 -29.02 -12.99
N SER A 45 38.28 -27.96 -12.67
CA SER A 45 36.94 -27.75 -13.23
C SER A 45 36.97 -27.09 -14.61
N ILE A 46 35.90 -27.30 -15.41
CA ILE A 46 35.78 -26.81 -16.78
C ILE A 46 34.67 -25.78 -16.88
N VAL A 47 35.04 -24.52 -17.09
CA VAL A 47 34.13 -23.38 -17.27
C VAL A 47 33.42 -23.48 -18.62
N GLY A 48 32.10 -23.28 -18.62
CA GLY A 48 31.25 -23.41 -19.80
C GLY A 48 30.77 -24.83 -20.11
N LEU A 49 31.14 -25.81 -19.29
CA LEU A 49 30.84 -27.22 -19.55
C LEU A 49 29.35 -27.55 -19.37
N ALA A 50 28.70 -27.04 -18.32
CA ALA A 50 27.27 -27.28 -18.10
C ALA A 50 26.40 -26.70 -19.23
N GLU A 51 26.92 -25.69 -19.91
CA GLU A 51 26.31 -25.00 -21.04
C GLU A 51 26.76 -25.55 -22.40
N SER A 52 27.58 -26.61 -22.45
CA SER A 52 28.15 -27.12 -23.70
C SER A 52 27.11 -27.75 -24.65
N LEU A 53 25.87 -27.92 -24.20
CA LEU A 53 24.70 -28.34 -24.97
C LEU A 53 23.77 -27.15 -25.34
N SER A 54 24.19 -25.92 -25.04
CA SER A 54 23.47 -24.68 -25.32
C SER A 54 24.25 -23.78 -26.29
N ASP A 55 23.57 -22.86 -26.96
CA ASP A 55 24.21 -21.94 -27.93
C ASP A 55 24.94 -20.75 -27.27
N SER A 56 24.71 -20.52 -25.98
CA SER A 56 25.23 -19.39 -25.20
C SER A 56 25.55 -19.79 -23.76
N TYR A 57 26.42 -19.00 -23.11
CA TYR A 57 26.67 -19.12 -21.68
C TYR A 57 25.44 -18.66 -20.89
N VAL A 58 24.99 -19.46 -19.92
CA VAL A 58 23.83 -19.17 -19.06
C VAL A 58 24.24 -18.61 -17.70
N CYS A 59 25.53 -18.64 -17.39
CA CYS A 59 26.12 -18.12 -16.17
C CYS A 59 27.18 -17.06 -16.46
N ASP A 60 27.38 -16.19 -15.48
CA ASP A 60 28.46 -15.23 -15.40
C ASP A 60 29.67 -15.84 -14.68
N TYR A 61 30.87 -15.66 -15.24
CA TYR A 61 32.10 -16.21 -14.69
C TYR A 61 33.09 -15.12 -14.30
N VAL A 62 33.42 -15.08 -13.01
CA VAL A 62 34.30 -14.08 -12.40
C VAL A 62 35.48 -14.77 -11.73
N ALA A 63 36.71 -14.35 -12.06
CA ALA A 63 37.90 -14.86 -11.38
C ALA A 63 37.94 -14.34 -9.93
N GLU A 64 37.94 -15.24 -8.94
CA GLU A 64 37.97 -14.88 -7.52
C GLU A 64 39.42 -14.69 -7.01
N THR A 65 40.36 -15.39 -7.65
CA THR A 65 41.80 -15.21 -7.51
C THR A 65 42.41 -14.96 -8.90
N ASP A 66 43.72 -14.71 -8.97
CA ASP A 66 44.39 -14.82 -10.26
C ASP A 66 44.29 -16.28 -10.74
N CYS A 67 43.83 -16.45 -11.98
CA CYS A 67 43.54 -17.74 -12.58
C CYS A 67 44.40 -17.98 -13.82
N MET A 68 44.86 -19.22 -13.96
CA MET A 68 45.48 -19.73 -15.19
C MET A 68 44.56 -20.80 -15.79
N LEU A 69 44.15 -20.60 -17.04
CA LEU A 69 43.16 -21.45 -17.72
C LEU A 69 43.74 -21.98 -19.04
N TYR A 70 43.37 -23.20 -19.43
CA TYR A 70 43.49 -23.63 -20.82
C TYR A 70 42.17 -23.40 -21.56
N ALA A 71 42.24 -22.62 -22.64
CA ALA A 71 41.12 -22.36 -23.53
C ALA A 71 41.10 -23.37 -24.69
N PHE A 72 39.96 -24.03 -24.84
CA PHE A 72 39.66 -24.97 -25.93
C PHE A 72 38.52 -24.39 -26.77
N PRO A 73 38.73 -24.13 -28.07
CA PRO A 73 37.64 -23.74 -28.97
C PRO A 73 36.57 -24.83 -29.01
N TYR A 74 35.32 -24.45 -28.73
CA TYR A 74 34.20 -25.38 -28.66
C TYR A 74 32.90 -24.64 -29.00
N ARG A 75 32.09 -25.24 -29.87
CA ARG A 75 30.77 -24.76 -30.30
C ARG A 75 29.76 -25.89 -30.40
N THR A 76 30.19 -27.08 -30.80
CA THR A 76 29.33 -28.26 -30.94
C THR A 76 29.98 -29.48 -30.33
N VAL A 77 29.18 -30.52 -30.05
CA VAL A 77 29.67 -31.79 -29.48
C VAL A 77 30.74 -32.44 -30.37
N ASP A 78 30.68 -32.23 -31.70
CA ASP A 78 31.70 -32.72 -32.64
C ASP A 78 33.09 -32.12 -32.42
N ASP A 79 33.19 -30.97 -31.75
CA ASP A 79 34.47 -30.34 -31.42
C ASP A 79 35.26 -31.16 -30.37
N TYR A 80 34.59 -32.00 -29.56
CA TYR A 80 35.27 -32.94 -28.66
C TYR A 80 36.16 -33.91 -29.42
N LYS A 81 35.73 -34.38 -30.60
CA LYS A 81 36.56 -35.25 -31.44
C LYS A 81 37.89 -34.58 -31.75
N ARG A 82 37.88 -33.29 -32.13
CA ARG A 82 39.10 -32.54 -32.46
C ARG A 82 39.99 -32.40 -31.22
N ILE A 83 39.41 -31.98 -30.09
CA ILE A 83 40.13 -31.81 -28.82
C ILE A 83 40.80 -33.12 -28.37
N PHE A 84 40.10 -34.26 -28.47
CA PHE A 84 40.60 -35.56 -28.03
C PHE A 84 41.57 -36.20 -29.00
N THR A 85 41.45 -35.93 -30.31
CA THR A 85 42.44 -36.40 -31.31
C THR A 85 43.73 -35.59 -31.32
N GLU A 86 43.70 -34.33 -30.87
CA GLU A 86 44.93 -33.52 -30.72
C GLU A 86 45.85 -34.12 -29.64
N GLU A 87 45.26 -34.55 -28.51
CA GLU A 87 45.99 -35.10 -27.36
C GLU A 87 45.07 -36.09 -26.62
N GLU A 88 45.31 -37.39 -26.81
CA GLU A 88 44.44 -38.48 -26.31
C GLU A 88 44.24 -38.45 -24.78
N LYS A 89 45.22 -37.96 -24.03
CA LYS A 89 45.14 -37.79 -22.57
C LYS A 89 43.98 -36.88 -22.12
N TYR A 90 43.49 -35.99 -23.00
CA TYR A 90 42.39 -35.10 -22.68
C TYR A 90 41.04 -35.82 -22.57
N VAL A 91 40.91 -37.02 -23.14
CA VAL A 91 39.71 -37.87 -22.97
C VAL A 91 39.43 -38.08 -21.48
N ALA A 92 40.43 -38.57 -20.74
CA ALA A 92 40.29 -38.85 -19.31
C ALA A 92 40.21 -37.57 -18.47
N VAL A 93 40.95 -36.52 -18.84
CA VAL A 93 40.96 -35.24 -18.09
C VAL A 93 39.59 -34.55 -18.19
N PHE A 94 39.00 -34.47 -19.37
CA PHE A 94 37.66 -33.87 -19.55
C PHE A 94 36.58 -34.70 -18.87
N ALA A 95 36.62 -36.03 -19.02
CA ALA A 95 35.67 -36.91 -18.35
C ALA A 95 35.75 -36.79 -16.82
N MET A 96 36.96 -36.75 -16.25
CA MET A 96 37.16 -36.59 -14.81
C MET A 96 36.63 -35.23 -14.33
N GLY A 97 36.97 -34.14 -15.03
CA GLY A 97 36.45 -32.80 -14.73
C GLY A 97 34.92 -32.76 -14.78
N ALA A 98 34.32 -33.37 -15.81
CA ALA A 98 32.88 -33.46 -15.97
C ALA A 98 32.21 -34.27 -14.84
N VAL A 99 32.76 -35.42 -14.47
CA VAL A 99 32.22 -36.25 -13.38
C VAL A 99 32.28 -35.51 -12.04
N HIS A 100 33.41 -34.86 -11.72
CA HIS A 100 33.53 -34.06 -10.48
C HIS A 100 32.53 -32.90 -10.45
N GLN A 101 32.36 -32.19 -11.56
CA GLN A 101 31.39 -31.10 -11.64
C GLN A 101 29.95 -31.61 -11.53
N ALA A 102 29.63 -32.77 -12.11
CA ALA A 102 28.31 -33.37 -12.01
C ALA A 102 28.00 -33.80 -10.57
N ASP A 103 28.93 -34.47 -9.88
CA ASP A 103 28.79 -34.81 -8.46
C ASP A 103 28.56 -33.55 -7.60
N MET A 104 29.35 -32.49 -7.82
CA MET A 104 29.18 -31.21 -7.12
C MET A 104 27.76 -30.63 -7.29
N MET A 105 27.25 -30.61 -8.53
CA MET A 105 25.91 -30.08 -8.83
C MET A 105 24.80 -30.95 -8.25
N ILE A 106 24.94 -32.27 -8.31
CA ILE A 106 23.96 -33.22 -7.78
C ILE A 106 23.90 -33.14 -6.25
N ARG A 107 25.04 -33.06 -5.56
CA ARG A 107 25.07 -32.85 -4.09
C ARG A 107 24.43 -31.53 -3.70
N ARG A 108 24.60 -30.50 -4.54
CA ARG A 108 23.98 -29.19 -4.33
C ARG A 108 22.46 -29.27 -4.45
N TYR A 109 21.95 -29.95 -5.48
CA TYR A 109 20.53 -30.30 -5.60
C TYR A 109 20.02 -31.05 -4.36
N ASP A 110 20.68 -32.12 -3.94
CA ASP A 110 20.27 -32.92 -2.78
C ASP A 110 20.23 -32.09 -1.49
N THR A 111 21.19 -31.20 -1.31
CA THR A 111 21.24 -30.26 -0.17
C THR A 111 20.03 -29.32 -0.16
N PHE A 112 19.75 -28.65 -1.28
CA PHE A 112 18.61 -27.72 -1.35
C PHE A 112 17.27 -28.46 -1.27
N TYR A 113 17.17 -29.65 -1.86
CA TYR A 113 15.96 -30.45 -1.79
C TYR A 113 15.64 -30.88 -0.36
N LYS A 114 16.65 -31.33 0.40
CA LYS A 114 16.51 -31.63 1.83
C LYS A 114 16.08 -30.39 2.62
N LYS A 115 16.70 -29.22 2.37
CA LYS A 115 16.33 -27.96 3.03
C LYS A 115 14.88 -27.56 2.77
N ALA A 116 14.40 -27.66 1.53
CA ALA A 116 13.02 -27.31 1.20
C ALA A 116 12.00 -28.23 1.88
N ARG A 117 12.30 -29.53 1.95
CA ARG A 117 11.45 -30.49 2.70
C ARG A 117 11.47 -30.23 4.20
N GLU A 118 12.64 -29.92 4.76
CA GLU A 118 12.78 -29.56 6.16
C GLU A 118 12.00 -28.28 6.49
N PHE A 119 12.10 -27.26 5.62
CA PHE A 119 11.35 -26.00 5.74
C PHE A 119 9.84 -26.20 5.73
N TYR A 120 9.33 -26.92 4.72
CA TYR A 120 7.91 -27.25 4.60
C TYR A 120 7.39 -27.97 5.84
N ARG A 121 8.10 -29.04 6.27
CA ARG A 121 7.71 -29.84 7.42
C ARG A 121 7.66 -28.99 8.69
N PHE A 122 8.71 -28.20 8.94
CA PHE A 122 8.81 -27.35 10.11
C PHE A 122 7.70 -26.30 10.17
N LEU A 123 7.40 -25.63 9.05
CA LEU A 123 6.30 -24.67 8.96
C LEU A 123 4.94 -25.30 9.22
N ALA A 124 4.67 -26.46 8.60
CA ALA A 124 3.39 -27.16 8.77
C ALA A 124 3.20 -27.64 10.22
N GLU A 125 4.23 -28.24 10.82
CA GLU A 125 4.22 -28.69 12.22
C GLU A 125 4.01 -27.51 13.17
N SER A 126 4.79 -26.43 13.01
CA SER A 126 4.70 -25.23 13.86
C SER A 126 3.34 -24.52 13.71
N PHE A 127 2.75 -24.50 12.52
CA PHE A 127 1.41 -23.93 12.34
C PHE A 127 0.32 -24.78 13.02
N GLY A 128 0.41 -26.11 12.94
CA GLY A 128 -0.50 -27.00 13.66
C GLY A 128 -0.40 -26.85 15.18
N GLU A 129 0.81 -26.68 15.71
CA GLU A 129 1.04 -26.41 17.13
C GLU A 129 0.51 -25.04 17.56
N TYR A 130 0.62 -24.01 16.72
CA TYR A 130 0.02 -22.70 16.98
C TYR A 130 -1.50 -22.82 17.15
N GLN A 131 -2.17 -23.55 16.26
CA GLN A 131 -3.61 -23.78 16.33
C GLN A 131 -4.01 -24.50 17.62
N LYS A 132 -3.21 -25.48 18.04
CA LYS A 132 -3.40 -26.21 19.29
C LYS A 132 -3.24 -25.29 20.51
N LEU A 133 -2.17 -24.49 20.57
CA LEU A 133 -1.93 -23.55 21.66
C LEU A 133 -3.00 -22.46 21.75
N CYS A 134 -3.51 -21.96 20.62
CA CYS A 134 -4.65 -21.05 20.61
C CYS A 134 -5.90 -21.70 21.23
N GLY A 135 -6.15 -22.98 20.93
CA GLY A 135 -7.26 -23.73 21.50
C GLY A 135 -7.12 -23.95 23.01
N GLU A 136 -5.92 -24.32 23.48
CA GLU A 136 -5.63 -24.52 24.91
C GLU A 136 -5.73 -23.23 25.72
N LEU A 137 -5.36 -22.09 25.12
CA LEU A 137 -5.42 -20.76 25.74
C LEU A 137 -6.77 -20.06 25.56
N GLY A 138 -7.74 -20.69 24.88
CA GLY A 138 -9.07 -20.11 24.63
C GLY A 138 -9.04 -18.87 23.70
N MET A 139 -8.02 -18.75 22.86
CA MET A 139 -7.80 -17.59 22.00
C MET A 139 -8.26 -17.82 20.56
N PRO A 140 -8.80 -16.80 19.88
CA PRO A 140 -9.21 -16.92 18.48
C PRO A 140 -7.99 -17.19 17.60
N GLN A 141 -8.07 -18.25 16.80
CA GLN A 141 -7.03 -18.60 15.84
C GLN A 141 -6.96 -17.55 14.73
N LYS A 142 -5.80 -16.91 14.56
CA LYS A 142 -5.57 -16.02 13.41
C LYS A 142 -5.44 -16.87 12.14
N GLN A 143 -6.31 -16.63 11.16
CA GLN A 143 -6.26 -17.34 9.89
C GLN A 143 -5.23 -16.69 8.97
N LEU A 144 -4.35 -17.49 8.39
CA LEU A 144 -3.46 -17.08 7.31
C LEU A 144 -3.70 -17.99 6.11
N ALA A 145 -4.42 -17.48 5.10
CA ALA A 145 -4.87 -18.27 3.95
C ALA A 145 -3.71 -19.02 3.25
N ARG A 146 -2.53 -18.39 3.17
CA ARG A 146 -1.31 -18.97 2.57
C ARG A 146 -0.73 -20.16 3.36
N LEU A 147 -0.89 -20.21 4.69
CA LEU A 147 -0.44 -21.35 5.50
C LEU A 147 -1.44 -22.52 5.39
N ASN A 148 -2.72 -22.23 5.24
CA ASN A 148 -3.75 -23.24 5.04
C ASN A 148 -3.61 -23.98 3.69
N SER A 149 -3.04 -23.31 2.68
CA SER A 149 -2.78 -23.88 1.35
C SER A 149 -1.32 -24.27 1.11
N LEU A 150 -0.51 -24.43 2.18
CA LEU A 150 0.91 -24.75 2.05
C LEU A 150 1.12 -26.16 1.48
N ALA A 151 1.82 -26.25 0.35
CA ALA A 151 2.18 -27.51 -0.31
C ALA A 151 3.70 -27.72 -0.31
N PRO A 152 4.19 -28.98 -0.38
CA PRO A 152 5.61 -29.24 -0.59
C PRO A 152 6.07 -28.73 -1.96
N ALA A 153 7.37 -28.50 -2.14
CA ALA A 153 7.93 -28.08 -3.41
C ALA A 153 7.60 -29.08 -4.52
N ASP A 154 6.96 -28.59 -5.59
CA ASP A 154 6.62 -29.39 -6.75
C ASP A 154 7.87 -29.62 -7.62
N ILE A 155 8.31 -30.88 -7.69
CA ILE A 155 9.50 -31.28 -8.44
C ILE A 155 9.09 -32.31 -9.47
N GLU A 156 9.00 -31.86 -10.71
CA GLU A 156 8.86 -32.72 -11.87
C GLU A 156 10.15 -33.56 -12.02
N GLU A 157 10.01 -34.88 -11.98
CA GLU A 157 11.09 -35.85 -12.16
C GLU A 157 12.35 -35.63 -11.29
N PRO A 158 12.28 -35.86 -9.96
CA PRO A 158 13.43 -35.70 -9.07
C PRO A 158 14.60 -36.61 -9.48
N ILE A 159 15.83 -36.14 -9.24
CA ILE A 159 17.03 -36.94 -9.47
C ILE A 159 16.98 -38.18 -8.58
N GLN A 160 17.07 -39.35 -9.22
CA GLN A 160 16.93 -40.63 -8.55
C GLN A 160 18.17 -40.95 -7.70
N PRO A 161 18.01 -41.67 -6.57
CA PRO A 161 19.13 -41.97 -5.67
C PRO A 161 20.32 -42.68 -6.34
N TRP A 162 20.06 -43.50 -7.37
CA TRP A 162 21.12 -44.19 -8.09
C TRP A 162 22.05 -43.23 -8.85
N VAL A 163 21.54 -42.09 -9.34
CA VAL A 163 22.32 -41.09 -10.08
C VAL A 163 23.30 -40.41 -9.12
N CYS A 164 22.83 -40.05 -7.92
CA CYS A 164 23.65 -39.48 -6.88
C CYS A 164 24.79 -40.44 -6.49
N ALA A 165 24.45 -41.70 -6.20
CA ALA A 165 25.44 -42.72 -5.83
C ALA A 165 26.42 -43.04 -6.97
N TYR A 166 25.97 -42.95 -8.23
CA TYR A 166 26.81 -43.17 -9.40
C TYR A 166 27.88 -42.08 -9.53
N TYR A 167 27.48 -40.81 -9.59
CA TYR A 167 28.44 -39.70 -9.76
C TYR A 167 29.34 -39.52 -8.53
N GLU A 168 28.83 -39.75 -7.33
CA GLU A 168 29.65 -39.75 -6.12
C GLU A 168 30.80 -40.76 -6.24
N ARG A 169 30.50 -42.02 -6.58
CA ARG A 169 31.52 -43.07 -6.73
C ARG A 169 32.46 -42.83 -7.92
N MET A 170 31.91 -42.37 -9.05
CA MET A 170 32.71 -42.05 -10.23
C MET A 170 33.68 -40.90 -9.94
N SER A 171 33.27 -39.89 -9.18
CA SER A 171 34.12 -38.77 -8.78
C SER A 171 35.24 -39.16 -7.82
N ALA A 172 35.10 -40.29 -7.12
CA ALA A 172 36.13 -40.81 -6.23
C ALA A 172 37.19 -41.66 -6.95
N LEU A 173 37.02 -41.97 -8.24
CA LEU A 173 37.96 -42.78 -9.00
C LEU A 173 39.25 -42.00 -9.31
N PRO A 174 40.43 -42.64 -9.26
CA PRO A 174 41.66 -42.02 -9.69
C PRO A 174 41.67 -41.85 -11.23
N LEU A 175 42.31 -40.78 -11.71
CA LEU A 175 42.43 -40.48 -13.15
C LEU A 175 42.91 -41.68 -13.97
N GLN A 176 43.85 -42.47 -13.44
CA GLN A 176 44.39 -43.66 -14.12
C GLN A 176 43.32 -44.73 -14.36
N ALA A 177 42.40 -44.95 -13.41
CA ALA A 177 41.34 -45.93 -13.57
C ALA A 177 40.32 -45.46 -14.61
N LEU A 178 40.02 -44.15 -14.64
CA LEU A 178 39.13 -43.57 -15.63
C LEU A 178 39.75 -43.59 -17.04
N ASP A 179 41.04 -43.28 -17.17
CA ASP A 179 41.79 -43.37 -18.45
C ASP A 179 41.75 -44.80 -19.02
N GLN A 180 41.93 -45.80 -18.16
CA GLN A 180 41.82 -47.21 -18.54
C GLN A 180 40.41 -47.59 -18.98
N GLN A 181 39.36 -47.15 -18.26
CA GLN A 181 37.97 -47.44 -18.60
C GLN A 181 37.54 -46.82 -19.92
N LEU A 182 37.99 -45.59 -20.20
CA LEU A 182 37.66 -44.88 -21.43
C LEU A 182 38.53 -45.30 -22.61
N ALA A 183 39.59 -46.09 -22.37
CA ALA A 183 40.53 -46.59 -23.38
C ALA A 183 41.07 -45.51 -24.33
N ARG A 184 41.11 -44.24 -23.87
CA ARG A 184 41.40 -43.04 -24.68
C ARG A 184 40.56 -42.92 -25.97
N ASP A 185 39.42 -43.60 -26.00
CA ASP A 185 38.50 -43.54 -27.11
C ASP A 185 37.68 -42.26 -27.04
N TYR A 186 37.73 -41.45 -28.11
CA TYR A 186 37.06 -40.16 -28.14
C TYR A 186 35.53 -40.27 -28.07
N VAL A 187 34.94 -41.38 -28.53
CA VAL A 187 33.49 -41.61 -28.50
C VAL A 187 33.07 -41.91 -27.06
N LEU A 188 33.80 -42.79 -26.37
CA LEU A 188 33.57 -43.07 -24.95
C LEU A 188 33.75 -41.81 -24.09
N GLY A 189 34.81 -41.03 -24.35
CA GLY A 189 35.04 -39.74 -23.71
C GLY A 189 33.90 -38.75 -23.92
N THR A 190 33.48 -38.57 -25.17
CA THR A 190 32.39 -37.64 -25.54
C THR A 190 31.08 -38.06 -24.88
N GLY A 191 30.77 -39.36 -24.85
CA GLY A 191 29.59 -39.90 -24.19
C GLY A 191 29.62 -39.67 -22.67
N ALA A 192 30.74 -39.94 -22.03
CA ALA A 192 30.92 -39.73 -20.58
C ALA A 192 30.73 -38.25 -20.20
N VAL A 193 31.37 -37.34 -20.94
CA VAL A 193 31.25 -35.89 -20.73
C VAL A 193 29.81 -35.43 -20.98
N SER A 194 29.20 -35.80 -22.11
CA SER A 194 27.85 -35.36 -22.46
C SER A 194 26.80 -35.85 -21.46
N ASN A 195 26.93 -37.09 -20.99
CA ASN A 195 26.04 -37.63 -19.94
C ASN A 195 26.18 -36.85 -18.63
N ALA A 196 27.40 -36.53 -18.21
CA ALA A 196 27.63 -35.70 -17.02
C ALA A 196 27.00 -34.31 -17.18
N VAL A 197 27.12 -33.69 -18.36
CA VAL A 197 26.50 -32.39 -18.66
C VAL A 197 24.97 -32.44 -18.57
N CYS A 198 24.32 -33.50 -19.06
CA CYS A 198 22.86 -33.66 -18.90
C CYS A 198 22.43 -33.62 -17.43
N TRP A 199 23.17 -34.28 -16.54
CA TRP A 199 22.86 -34.27 -15.11
C TRP A 199 23.22 -32.96 -14.42
N MET A 200 24.28 -32.27 -14.86
CA MET A 200 24.58 -30.90 -14.40
C MET A 200 23.41 -29.97 -14.71
N LYS A 201 22.94 -29.97 -15.97
CA LYS A 201 21.84 -29.13 -16.43
C LYS A 201 20.56 -29.40 -15.64
N LYS A 202 20.18 -30.68 -15.52
CA LYS A 202 19.00 -31.08 -14.72
C LYS A 202 19.15 -30.66 -13.25
N SER A 203 20.33 -30.81 -12.65
CA SER A 203 20.57 -30.37 -11.27
C SER A 203 20.43 -28.86 -11.11
N MET A 204 20.96 -28.06 -12.05
CA MET A 204 20.86 -26.60 -12.03
C MET A 204 19.41 -26.12 -12.18
N GLU A 205 18.65 -26.72 -13.09
CA GLU A 205 17.21 -26.42 -13.29
C GLU A 205 16.41 -26.71 -12.02
N LEU A 206 16.59 -27.89 -11.43
CA LEU A 206 15.89 -28.28 -10.21
C LEU A 206 16.27 -27.43 -8.99
N VAL A 207 17.55 -27.05 -8.86
CA VAL A 207 17.98 -26.09 -7.81
C VAL A 207 17.28 -24.75 -8.00
N GLY A 208 17.09 -24.28 -9.24
CA GLY A 208 16.32 -23.09 -9.56
C GLY A 208 14.88 -23.15 -9.05
N VAL A 209 14.18 -24.25 -9.35
CA VAL A 209 12.79 -24.51 -8.89
C VAL A 209 12.71 -24.51 -7.37
N ILE A 210 13.61 -25.26 -6.71
CA ILE A 210 13.63 -25.36 -5.24
C ILE A 210 13.87 -24.01 -4.58
N LYS A 211 14.79 -23.21 -5.12
CA LYS A 211 15.08 -21.87 -4.58
C LYS A 211 13.95 -20.87 -4.82
N ALA A 212 13.24 -20.98 -5.95
CA ALA A 212 12.05 -20.18 -6.21
C ALA A 212 10.97 -20.47 -5.16
N TYR A 213 10.69 -21.76 -4.91
CA TYR A 213 9.77 -22.19 -3.85
C TYR A 213 10.14 -21.61 -2.48
N LEU A 214 11.42 -21.72 -2.09
CA LEU A 214 11.92 -21.17 -0.83
C LEU A 214 11.78 -19.65 -0.76
N ARG A 215 12.05 -18.93 -1.86
CA ARG A 215 11.93 -17.46 -1.92
C ARG A 215 10.48 -16.99 -1.75
N GLU A 216 9.53 -17.73 -2.30
CA GLU A 216 8.10 -17.41 -2.22
C GLU A 216 7.52 -17.64 -0.82
N HIS A 217 8.02 -18.67 -0.11
CA HIS A 217 7.44 -19.13 1.16
C HIS A 217 8.24 -18.73 2.40
N LYS A 218 9.48 -18.24 2.27
CA LYS A 218 10.31 -17.81 3.42
C LYS A 218 9.63 -16.76 4.31
N ASP A 219 8.82 -15.88 3.72
CA ASP A 219 8.18 -14.78 4.43
C ASP A 219 7.07 -15.28 5.38
N LEU A 220 6.58 -16.51 5.19
CA LEU A 220 5.58 -17.12 6.08
C LEU A 220 6.14 -17.45 7.46
N LEU A 221 7.45 -17.74 7.56
CA LEU A 221 8.11 -17.99 8.85
C LEU A 221 8.52 -16.67 9.51
N LEU A 222 9.24 -15.81 8.77
CA LEU A 222 9.79 -14.55 9.24
C LEU A 222 9.85 -13.53 8.10
N SER A 223 9.28 -12.34 8.31
CA SER A 223 9.29 -11.23 7.35
C SER A 223 9.30 -9.88 8.08
N GLY A 224 9.49 -8.78 7.35
CA GLY A 224 9.28 -7.42 7.86
C GLY A 224 7.81 -6.99 7.91
N THR A 225 6.88 -7.85 7.52
CA THR A 225 5.42 -7.59 7.52
C THR A 225 4.76 -8.25 8.74
N SER A 226 3.53 -7.84 9.07
CA SER A 226 2.80 -8.32 10.26
C SER A 226 2.17 -9.72 10.12
N GLU A 227 2.39 -10.40 8.98
CA GLU A 227 1.73 -11.64 8.59
C GLU A 227 2.72 -12.80 8.42
N ASN A 228 3.30 -13.24 9.53
CA ASN A 228 4.18 -14.40 9.58
C ASN A 228 4.00 -15.18 10.89
N LEU A 229 4.49 -16.43 10.91
CA LEU A 229 4.30 -17.34 12.02
C LEU A 229 4.99 -16.87 13.30
N PHE A 230 6.19 -16.28 13.20
CA PHE A 230 6.86 -15.66 14.35
C PHE A 230 5.98 -14.60 15.02
N ARG A 231 5.38 -13.70 14.24
CA ARG A 231 4.49 -12.66 14.75
C ARG A 231 3.22 -13.24 15.37
N MET A 232 2.67 -14.29 14.77
CA MET A 232 1.50 -14.99 15.32
C MET A 232 1.78 -15.55 16.71
N TYR A 233 2.94 -16.20 16.91
CA TYR A 233 3.38 -16.69 18.21
C TYR A 233 3.70 -15.54 19.18
N PHE A 234 4.33 -14.46 18.72
CA PHE A 234 4.65 -13.32 19.58
C PHE A 234 3.37 -12.63 20.09
N GLU A 235 2.39 -12.37 19.23
CA GLU A 235 1.11 -11.81 19.65
C GLU A 235 0.33 -12.77 20.57
N LEU A 236 0.42 -14.09 20.34
CA LEU A 236 -0.14 -15.09 21.25
C LEU A 236 0.51 -15.02 22.64
N ALA A 237 1.84 -14.88 22.71
CA ALA A 237 2.56 -14.72 23.98
C ALA A 237 2.15 -13.44 24.72
N LYS A 238 1.98 -12.32 24.01
CA LYS A 238 1.50 -11.06 24.59
C LYS A 238 0.12 -11.20 25.20
N LYS A 239 -0.82 -11.79 24.45
CA LYS A 239 -2.20 -11.99 24.90
C LYS A 239 -2.29 -12.98 26.07
N ALA A 240 -1.52 -14.06 26.01
CA ALA A 240 -1.49 -15.08 27.08
C ALA A 240 -0.86 -14.54 28.37
N ALA A 241 0.19 -13.73 28.26
CA ALA A 241 0.76 -13.03 29.42
C ALA A 241 -0.25 -12.05 30.04
N PHE A 242 -1.04 -11.35 29.21
CA PHE A 242 -2.07 -10.42 29.68
C PHE A 242 -3.21 -11.12 30.46
N THR A 243 -3.61 -12.32 30.04
CA THR A 243 -4.64 -13.11 30.75
C THR A 243 -4.10 -13.89 31.96
N GLY A 244 -2.81 -13.74 32.29
CA GLY A 244 -2.16 -14.46 33.38
C GLY A 244 -1.95 -15.95 33.10
N ALA A 245 -2.04 -16.38 31.84
CA ALA A 245 -1.80 -17.76 31.43
C ALA A 245 -0.29 -18.07 31.35
N ASP A 246 0.07 -19.35 31.50
CA ASP A 246 1.46 -19.78 31.35
C ASP A 246 1.91 -19.65 29.89
N ILE A 247 2.90 -18.78 29.66
CA ILE A 247 3.47 -18.51 28.33
C ILE A 247 4.65 -19.41 27.99
N SER A 248 5.15 -20.25 28.91
CA SER A 248 6.40 -21.00 28.76
C SER A 248 6.43 -21.83 27.46
N ALA A 249 5.32 -22.48 27.12
CA ALA A 249 5.19 -23.27 25.89
C ALA A 249 5.28 -22.41 24.62
N VAL A 250 4.71 -21.20 24.64
CA VAL A 250 4.76 -20.25 23.52
C VAL A 250 6.17 -19.67 23.37
N GLN A 251 6.83 -19.35 24.49
CA GLN A 251 8.21 -18.84 24.50
C GLN A 251 9.21 -19.87 23.97
N GLN A 252 9.05 -21.15 24.36
CA GLN A 252 9.88 -22.24 23.83
C GLN A 252 9.73 -22.36 22.31
N LYS A 253 8.50 -22.23 21.80
CA LYS A 253 8.26 -22.29 20.35
C LYS A 253 8.85 -21.10 19.61
N ILE A 254 8.77 -19.89 20.17
CA ILE A 254 9.43 -18.72 19.58
C ILE A 254 10.95 -18.93 19.47
N ALA A 255 11.58 -19.47 20.51
CA ALA A 255 13.01 -19.80 20.47
C ALA A 255 13.33 -20.83 19.37
N GLU A 256 12.51 -21.87 19.24
CA GLU A 256 12.65 -22.91 18.21
C GLU A 256 12.51 -22.33 16.78
N LEU A 257 11.54 -21.45 16.54
CA LEU A 257 11.37 -20.75 15.25
C LEU A 257 12.64 -19.96 14.87
N MET A 258 13.23 -19.25 15.84
CA MET A 258 14.42 -18.43 15.62
C MET A 258 15.69 -19.27 15.43
N GLU A 259 15.85 -20.36 16.17
CA GLU A 259 16.94 -21.31 15.98
C GLU A 259 16.86 -21.97 14.58
N PHE A 260 15.66 -22.35 14.16
CA PHE A 260 15.43 -22.90 12.83
C PHE A 260 15.75 -21.89 11.72
N ALA A 261 15.32 -20.63 11.87
CA ALA A 261 15.64 -19.56 10.93
C ALA A 261 17.16 -19.33 10.79
N ARG A 262 17.93 -19.45 11.89
CA ARG A 262 19.40 -19.41 11.88
C ARG A 262 19.99 -20.63 11.18
N LYS A 263 19.53 -21.83 11.53
CA LYS A 263 20.02 -23.10 10.98
C LYS A 263 19.86 -23.19 9.47
N ILE A 264 18.71 -22.74 8.95
CA ILE A 264 18.39 -22.93 7.53
C ILE A 264 19.19 -21.98 6.61
N GLY A 265 19.59 -20.82 7.15
CA GLY A 265 20.53 -19.88 6.52
C GLY A 265 19.94 -19.06 5.36
N PHE A 266 18.62 -18.85 5.34
CA PHE A 266 17.94 -18.07 4.29
C PHE A 266 17.70 -16.61 4.65
N TYR A 267 17.76 -16.26 5.93
CA TYR A 267 17.46 -14.93 6.44
C TYR A 267 18.74 -14.16 6.73
N PRO A 268 18.79 -12.85 6.41
CA PRO A 268 19.88 -11.99 6.86
C PRO A 268 19.98 -11.98 8.38
N GLU A 269 21.20 -12.08 8.93
CA GLU A 269 21.41 -12.06 10.40
C GLU A 269 20.79 -10.83 11.07
N GLN A 270 20.83 -9.67 10.40
CA GLN A 270 20.22 -8.43 10.88
C GLN A 270 18.70 -8.56 11.11
N MET A 271 17.99 -9.25 10.22
CA MET A 271 16.54 -9.46 10.32
C MET A 271 16.19 -10.43 11.45
N ILE A 272 17.00 -11.48 11.63
CA ILE A 272 16.82 -12.40 12.76
C ILE A 272 17.05 -11.63 14.07
N ASN A 273 18.14 -10.88 14.17
CA ASN A 273 18.50 -10.15 15.38
C ASN A 273 17.50 -9.04 15.72
N SER A 274 16.94 -8.33 14.73
CA SER A 274 15.94 -7.27 14.99
C SER A 274 14.64 -7.82 15.56
N ASN A 275 14.13 -8.92 15.00
CA ASN A 275 12.91 -9.57 15.50
C ASN A 275 13.13 -10.21 16.87
N LEU A 276 14.31 -10.79 17.08
CA LEU A 276 14.68 -11.37 18.37
C LEU A 276 14.83 -10.29 19.45
N ALA A 277 15.47 -9.17 19.14
CA ALA A 277 15.58 -8.03 20.04
C ALA A 277 14.22 -7.41 20.37
N GLU A 278 13.28 -7.38 19.42
CA GLU A 278 11.91 -6.93 19.69
C GLU A 278 11.23 -7.83 20.75
N TYR A 279 11.42 -9.14 20.64
CA TYR A 279 10.88 -10.11 21.58
C TYR A 279 11.58 -10.09 22.95
N GLU A 280 12.92 -10.06 22.99
CA GLU A 280 13.71 -10.06 24.23
C GLU A 280 13.54 -8.76 25.03
N ASN A 281 13.38 -7.62 24.36
CA ASN A 281 13.12 -6.34 25.02
C ASN A 281 11.66 -6.16 25.43
N TYR A 282 10.77 -7.09 25.08
CA TYR A 282 9.38 -7.03 25.47
C TYR A 282 9.20 -7.53 26.91
N ASP A 283 8.79 -6.62 27.80
CA ASP A 283 8.57 -6.94 29.20
C ASP A 283 7.17 -7.54 29.41
N PHE A 284 7.11 -8.87 29.43
CA PHE A 284 5.89 -9.65 29.71
C PHE A 284 5.38 -9.50 31.16
N THR A 285 6.10 -8.83 32.05
CA THR A 285 5.66 -8.54 33.43
C THR A 285 5.08 -7.13 33.59
N ARG A 286 5.43 -6.19 32.71
CA ARG A 286 4.89 -4.81 32.68
C ARG A 286 3.50 -4.68 32.08
N THR A 287 2.98 -5.69 31.40
CA THR A 287 1.62 -5.72 30.82
C THR A 287 0.51 -5.55 31.87
N VAL A 288 0.80 -5.74 33.17
CA VAL A 288 -0.15 -5.48 34.27
C VAL A 288 -0.10 -4.01 34.77
N GLN A 289 0.95 -3.23 34.45
CA GLN A 289 1.18 -1.93 35.10
C GLN A 289 1.59 -0.77 34.17
N ALA A 290 1.88 -1.02 32.90
CA ALA A 290 2.40 0.00 31.99
C ALA A 290 1.37 0.41 30.91
N GLU A 291 0.15 0.81 31.30
CA GLU A 291 -0.76 1.54 30.40
C GLU A 291 -1.89 2.31 31.11
N ASN A 292 -1.59 3.02 32.20
CA ASN A 292 -2.45 4.11 32.72
C ASN A 292 -2.45 5.36 31.80
N GLY A 293 -2.43 5.15 30.48
CA GLY A 293 -2.26 6.20 29.48
C GLY A 293 -2.61 5.76 28.08
N GLY A 294 -3.77 5.13 27.90
CA GLY A 294 -4.49 5.08 26.62
C GLY A 294 -4.08 3.99 25.64
N GLN A 295 -4.45 2.74 25.93
CA GLN A 295 -4.73 1.72 24.92
C GLN A 295 -5.62 0.61 25.51
N GLU A 296 -6.83 0.97 25.97
CA GLU A 296 -7.87 -0.02 26.25
C GLU A 296 -8.18 -0.78 24.95
N GLU A 297 -7.87 -2.08 24.84
CA GLU A 297 -8.78 -2.95 24.09
C GLU A 297 -10.10 -2.88 24.84
N GLU A 298 -11.05 -2.08 24.34
CA GLU A 298 -12.37 -1.97 24.92
C GLU A 298 -12.97 -3.36 25.03
N ILE A 299 -13.19 -3.80 26.26
CA ILE A 299 -14.05 -4.94 26.55
C ILE A 299 -15.38 -4.59 25.90
N ALA A 300 -15.74 -5.32 24.84
CA ALA A 300 -17.04 -5.14 24.21
C ALA A 300 -18.10 -5.40 25.29
N GLU A 301 -18.81 -4.33 25.69
CA GLU A 301 -19.91 -4.43 26.63
C GLU A 301 -20.88 -5.49 26.12
N PRO A 302 -21.37 -6.41 26.96
CA PRO A 302 -22.45 -7.28 26.55
C PRO A 302 -23.66 -6.40 26.21
N TYR A 303 -24.28 -6.65 25.07
CA TYR A 303 -25.51 -5.96 24.70
C TYR A 303 -26.61 -6.34 25.70
N GLU A 304 -27.14 -5.36 26.43
CA GLU A 304 -28.31 -5.53 27.30
C GLU A 304 -29.56 -4.96 26.63
N GLU A 305 -30.67 -5.67 26.73
CA GLU A 305 -31.98 -5.16 26.29
C GLU A 305 -32.53 -4.18 27.35
N GLU A 306 -33.27 -3.16 26.94
CA GLU A 306 -33.91 -2.14 27.80
C GLU A 306 -32.98 -1.08 28.43
N ILE A 307 -31.85 -0.78 27.80
CA ILE A 307 -31.00 0.36 28.19
C ILE A 307 -31.68 1.70 27.82
N ASP A 308 -31.81 2.61 28.79
CA ASP A 308 -32.19 4.01 28.51
C ASP A 308 -30.99 4.81 27.98
N TYR A 309 -30.71 4.62 26.68
CA TYR A 309 -29.59 5.25 25.98
C TYR A 309 -29.62 6.79 26.06
N LEU A 310 -30.81 7.39 25.97
CA LEU A 310 -30.97 8.84 25.99
C LEU A 310 -30.61 9.42 27.36
N SER A 311 -31.06 8.76 28.44
CA SER A 311 -30.68 9.18 29.80
C SER A 311 -29.18 9.04 30.03
N GLN A 312 -28.55 7.95 29.61
CA GLN A 312 -27.10 7.77 29.75
C GLN A 312 -26.29 8.86 29.03
N ILE A 313 -26.67 9.23 27.81
CA ILE A 313 -25.99 10.30 27.05
C ILE A 313 -26.14 11.65 27.76
N LEU A 314 -27.36 11.98 28.22
CA LEU A 314 -27.64 13.23 28.92
C LEU A 314 -26.90 13.31 30.27
N GLU A 315 -26.87 12.23 31.03
CA GLU A 315 -26.12 12.13 32.29
C GLU A 315 -24.62 12.28 32.07
N TYR A 316 -24.06 11.59 31.07
CA TYR A 316 -22.66 11.71 30.70
C TYR A 316 -22.30 13.12 30.25
N SER A 317 -23.18 13.80 29.51
CA SER A 317 -22.94 15.19 29.07
C SER A 317 -22.99 16.22 30.21
N GLU A 318 -23.45 15.85 31.41
CA GLU A 318 -23.72 16.79 32.51
C GLU A 318 -24.66 17.95 32.07
N TYR A 319 -25.58 17.68 31.12
CA TYR A 319 -26.45 18.72 30.56
C TYR A 319 -27.43 19.24 31.61
N GLN A 320 -27.66 20.56 31.63
CA GLN A 320 -28.52 21.20 32.62
C GLN A 320 -29.91 20.55 32.65
N GLU A 321 -30.36 20.12 33.83
CA GLU A 321 -31.57 19.29 33.99
C GLU A 321 -32.83 19.92 33.37
N GLU A 322 -33.00 21.24 33.47
CA GLU A 322 -34.10 21.96 32.81
C GLU A 322 -34.04 21.87 31.28
N LYS A 323 -32.84 22.00 30.70
CA LYS A 323 -32.63 21.87 29.25
C LYS A 323 -32.79 20.42 28.81
N ALA A 324 -32.31 19.46 29.59
CA ALA A 324 -32.50 18.04 29.35
C ALA A 324 -33.99 17.66 29.33
N LYS A 325 -34.80 18.18 30.26
CA LYS A 325 -36.27 18.02 30.25
C LYS A 325 -36.91 18.64 29.01
N SER A 326 -36.48 19.84 28.63
CA SER A 326 -36.95 20.51 27.40
C SER A 326 -36.61 19.72 26.14
N PHE A 327 -35.40 19.15 26.08
CA PHE A 327 -34.94 18.32 24.97
C PHE A 327 -35.74 17.03 24.86
N ARG A 328 -35.96 16.31 25.98
CA ARG A 328 -36.82 15.12 26.02
C ARG A 328 -38.24 15.41 25.52
N SER A 329 -38.82 16.54 25.94
CA SER A 329 -40.14 16.95 25.47
C SER A 329 -40.17 17.23 23.97
N SER A 330 -39.16 17.94 23.44
CA SER A 330 -39.08 18.24 22.00
C SER A 330 -38.78 16.99 21.17
N LEU A 331 -37.97 16.06 21.67
CA LEU A 331 -37.72 14.78 21.00
C LEU A 331 -38.99 13.92 20.99
N GLN A 332 -39.78 13.91 22.06
CA GLN A 332 -41.06 13.20 22.07
C GLN A 332 -42.08 13.82 21.11
N GLU A 333 -42.15 15.15 21.06
CA GLU A 333 -42.97 15.86 20.07
C GLU A 333 -42.55 15.48 18.65
N TYR A 334 -41.25 15.38 18.39
CA TYR A 334 -40.69 15.00 17.10
C TYR A 334 -40.99 13.55 16.71
N LYS A 335 -40.86 12.60 17.66
CA LYS A 335 -41.25 11.19 17.48
C LYS A 335 -42.73 11.01 17.14
N ASN A 336 -43.58 11.84 17.74
CA ASN A 336 -45.04 11.79 17.57
C ASN A 336 -45.53 12.48 16.29
N LEU A 337 -44.64 13.07 15.48
CA LEU A 337 -45.03 13.68 14.21
C LEU A 337 -45.53 12.62 13.21
N PRO A 338 -46.63 12.88 12.48
CA PRO A 338 -47.09 11.99 11.41
C PRO A 338 -46.07 11.85 10.26
N ASP A 339 -45.35 12.95 9.97
CA ASP A 339 -44.28 13.00 8.98
C ASP A 339 -43.11 13.82 9.52
N ILE A 340 -42.04 13.13 9.89
CA ILE A 340 -40.80 13.68 10.44
C ILE A 340 -40.04 14.51 9.38
N LEU A 341 -40.25 14.22 8.10
CA LEU A 341 -39.61 14.89 6.96
C LEU A 341 -40.43 16.10 6.47
N ALA A 342 -41.52 16.45 7.15
CA ALA A 342 -42.36 17.59 6.79
C ALA A 342 -41.55 18.90 6.75
N THR A 343 -41.96 19.77 5.83
CA THR A 343 -41.32 21.06 5.56
C THR A 343 -42.15 22.25 6.01
N THR A 344 -43.15 22.02 6.88
CA THR A 344 -43.93 23.08 7.53
C THR A 344 -43.07 23.85 8.55
N ASP A 345 -43.45 25.10 8.84
CA ASP A 345 -42.61 26.00 9.63
C ASP A 345 -42.48 25.60 11.10
N ASP A 346 -43.51 24.99 11.68
CA ASP A 346 -43.52 24.37 13.01
C ASP A 346 -42.52 23.22 13.09
N VAL A 347 -42.56 22.26 12.16
CA VAL A 347 -41.62 21.11 12.12
C VAL A 347 -40.19 21.59 11.87
N ARG A 348 -39.98 22.61 11.02
CA ARG A 348 -38.65 23.22 10.81
C ARG A 348 -38.12 23.94 12.05
N ARG A 349 -38.99 24.53 12.89
CA ARG A 349 -38.58 25.15 14.16
C ARG A 349 -38.22 24.08 15.18
N LEU A 350 -39.02 23.02 15.29
CA LEU A 350 -38.74 21.89 16.15
C LEU A 350 -37.41 21.21 15.80
N ARG A 351 -37.18 20.91 14.51
CA ARG A 351 -35.90 20.34 14.04
C ARG A 351 -34.71 21.24 14.31
N ARG A 352 -34.84 22.55 14.15
CA ARG A 352 -33.77 23.51 14.51
C ARG A 352 -33.45 23.46 16.00
N LYS A 353 -34.46 23.51 16.86
CA LYS A 353 -34.28 23.39 18.31
C LYS A 353 -33.56 22.09 18.69
N ILE A 354 -34.00 20.95 18.15
CA ILE A 354 -33.37 19.64 18.38
C ILE A 354 -31.93 19.62 17.86
N THR A 355 -31.66 20.23 16.71
CA THR A 355 -30.32 20.31 16.13
C THR A 355 -29.37 21.14 17.00
N ASP A 356 -29.85 22.29 17.51
CA ASP A 356 -29.07 23.15 18.40
C ASP A 356 -28.74 22.43 19.71
N ASP A 357 -29.71 21.76 20.32
CA ASP A 357 -29.51 20.94 21.52
C ASP A 357 -28.58 19.75 21.25
N PHE A 358 -28.70 19.06 20.11
CA PHE A 358 -27.83 17.94 19.73
C PHE A 358 -26.37 18.36 19.72
N TYR A 359 -26.03 19.48 19.06
CA TYR A 359 -24.64 19.93 18.97
C TYR A 359 -24.11 20.44 20.32
N ALA A 360 -24.96 21.06 21.14
CA ALA A 360 -24.59 21.43 22.51
C ALA A 360 -24.28 20.21 23.38
N ILE A 361 -25.10 19.14 23.30
CA ILE A 361 -24.87 17.87 24.00
C ILE A 361 -23.60 17.19 23.45
N TYR A 362 -23.40 17.21 22.14
CA TYR A 362 -22.20 16.66 21.49
C TYR A 362 -20.92 17.31 22.01
N GLU A 363 -20.88 18.64 22.04
CA GLU A 363 -19.75 19.42 22.56
C GLU A 363 -19.44 19.02 24.02
N LEU A 364 -20.46 18.92 24.87
CA LEU A 364 -20.31 18.56 26.28
C LEU A 364 -19.84 17.10 26.46
N CYS A 365 -20.44 16.14 25.76
CA CYS A 365 -19.98 14.75 25.75
C CYS A 365 -18.53 14.64 25.30
N PHE A 366 -18.15 15.38 24.25
CA PHE A 366 -16.77 15.39 23.76
C PHE A 366 -15.81 15.93 24.82
N PHE A 367 -16.10 17.08 25.43
CA PHE A 367 -15.23 17.62 26.49
C PHE A 367 -15.18 16.74 27.74
N HIS A 368 -16.29 16.06 28.09
CA HIS A 368 -16.26 15.07 29.18
C HIS A 368 -15.31 13.93 28.83
N SER A 369 -15.34 13.40 27.60
CA SER A 369 -14.44 12.32 27.18
C SER A 369 -12.95 12.66 27.32
N LEU A 370 -12.58 13.94 27.26
CA LEU A 370 -11.21 14.40 27.46
C LEU A 370 -10.75 14.37 28.91
N LYS A 371 -11.67 14.40 29.89
CA LYS A 371 -11.34 14.34 31.32
C LYS A 371 -10.79 12.96 31.75
N GLY A 372 -10.92 11.95 30.88
CA GLY A 372 -10.57 10.57 31.16
C GLY A 372 -11.66 9.85 31.94
N GLY A 373 -11.71 8.53 31.80
CA GLY A 373 -12.74 7.68 32.40
C GLY A 373 -13.44 6.79 31.37
N TYR A 374 -14.22 5.85 31.87
CA TYR A 374 -14.97 4.91 31.05
C TYR A 374 -16.05 5.66 30.22
N MET A 375 -16.05 5.39 28.91
CA MET A 375 -17.07 5.90 27.98
C MET A 375 -18.06 4.78 27.67
N PRO A 376 -19.35 4.92 28.06
CA PRO A 376 -20.38 3.95 27.73
C PRO A 376 -20.55 3.79 26.21
N THR A 377 -20.94 2.61 25.74
CA THR A 377 -21.19 2.38 24.30
C THR A 377 -22.28 3.29 23.74
N SER A 378 -23.27 3.68 24.56
CA SER A 378 -24.30 4.67 24.21
C SER A 378 -23.70 6.01 23.75
N VAL A 379 -22.67 6.49 24.46
CA VAL A 379 -21.95 7.72 24.13
C VAL A 379 -21.08 7.53 22.88
N LYS A 380 -20.44 6.37 22.71
CA LYS A 380 -19.68 6.06 21.48
C LYS A 380 -20.58 6.06 20.26
N MET A 381 -21.78 5.47 20.39
CA MET A 381 -22.78 5.45 19.33
C MET A 381 -23.23 6.86 18.96
N PHE A 382 -23.46 7.71 19.96
CA PHE A 382 -23.79 9.11 19.76
C PHE A 382 -22.68 9.89 19.04
N LEU A 383 -21.45 9.83 19.56
CA LEU A 383 -20.32 10.60 19.04
C LEU A 383 -19.92 10.19 17.61
N ASN A 384 -20.06 8.91 17.26
CA ASN A 384 -19.61 8.39 15.95
C ASN A 384 -20.73 8.22 14.92
N PHE A 385 -21.98 7.96 15.32
CA PHE A 385 -23.07 7.66 14.40
C PHE A 385 -24.27 8.61 14.48
N GLY A 386 -24.28 9.56 15.42
CA GLY A 386 -25.42 10.46 15.62
C GLY A 386 -26.62 9.79 16.28
N PHE A 387 -26.40 8.64 16.94
CA PHE A 387 -27.41 7.90 17.67
C PHE A 387 -27.78 8.60 18.99
N MET A 388 -29.07 8.72 19.31
CA MET A 388 -29.49 9.22 20.64
C MET A 388 -30.54 8.35 21.33
N ASP A 389 -31.36 7.63 20.57
CA ASP A 389 -32.57 6.99 21.10
C ASP A 389 -32.95 5.75 20.29
N GLU A 390 -33.31 4.67 20.99
CA GLU A 390 -33.65 3.38 20.39
C GLU A 390 -34.95 3.43 19.57
N GLU A 391 -35.95 4.21 19.96
CA GLU A 391 -37.22 4.30 19.21
C GLU A 391 -37.03 5.02 17.86
N MET A 392 -36.09 5.97 17.82
CA MET A 392 -35.72 6.67 16.59
C MET A 392 -34.94 5.79 15.62
N ALA A 393 -33.93 5.08 16.12
CA ALA A 393 -33.06 4.24 15.29
C ALA A 393 -33.70 2.87 14.95
N GLY A 394 -34.54 2.35 15.84
CA GLY A 394 -35.10 1.00 15.80
C GLY A 394 -34.21 -0.03 16.53
N LYS A 395 -34.83 -1.04 17.15
CA LYS A 395 -34.14 -2.06 17.97
C LYS A 395 -33.04 -2.81 17.23
N GLU A 396 -33.33 -3.29 16.02
CA GLU A 396 -32.37 -4.06 15.21
C GLU A 396 -31.16 -3.21 14.78
N ASN A 397 -31.40 -1.97 14.37
CA ASN A 397 -30.36 -1.02 14.03
C ASN A 397 -29.53 -0.64 15.25
N THR A 398 -30.16 -0.45 16.42
CA THR A 398 -29.48 -0.13 17.69
C THR A 398 -28.50 -1.23 18.07
N ARG A 399 -28.91 -2.49 18.02
CA ARG A 399 -28.01 -3.63 18.24
C ARG A 399 -26.83 -3.64 17.25
N SER A 400 -27.12 -3.42 15.96
CA SER A 400 -26.08 -3.40 14.93
C SER A 400 -25.09 -2.25 15.10
N LEU A 401 -25.57 -1.07 15.52
CA LEU A 401 -24.73 0.09 15.83
C LEU A 401 -23.89 -0.14 17.09
N PHE A 402 -24.43 -0.82 18.10
CA PHE A 402 -23.69 -1.19 19.30
C PHE A 402 -22.50 -2.09 18.96
N GLU A 403 -22.73 -3.11 18.14
CA GLU A 403 -21.67 -3.98 17.61
C GLU A 403 -20.64 -3.24 16.74
N ALA A 404 -21.09 -2.26 15.95
CA ALA A 404 -20.23 -1.42 15.13
C ALA A 404 -19.39 -0.45 15.98
N ALA A 405 -19.97 0.10 17.06
CA ALA A 405 -19.27 0.98 18.00
C ALA A 405 -18.15 0.24 18.73
N GLY A 406 -18.36 -1.02 19.15
CA GLY A 406 -17.30 -1.86 19.72
C GLY A 406 -16.17 -2.18 18.72
N ARG A 407 -16.40 -1.99 17.42
CA ARG A 407 -15.43 -2.22 16.33
C ARG A 407 -15.07 -0.94 15.57
N ILE A 408 -15.28 0.23 16.18
CA ILE A 408 -15.12 1.54 15.52
C ILE A 408 -13.70 1.79 14.99
N ARG A 409 -12.70 1.11 15.56
CA ARG A 409 -11.31 1.15 15.09
C ARG A 409 -11.15 0.75 13.62
N ARG A 410 -12.06 -0.05 13.07
CA ARG A 410 -12.08 -0.41 11.63
C ARG A 410 -12.30 0.81 10.72
N CYS A 411 -12.83 1.90 11.26
CA CYS A 411 -13.05 3.17 10.57
C CYS A 411 -11.85 4.15 10.72
N LYS A 412 -10.72 3.70 11.28
CA LYS A 412 -9.54 4.52 11.53
C LYS A 412 -8.32 4.02 10.76
N ALA A 413 -7.60 4.95 10.13
CA ALA A 413 -6.27 4.75 9.55
C ALA A 413 -5.48 6.07 9.63
N ALA A 414 -4.24 6.11 9.13
CA ALA A 414 -3.41 7.32 9.16
C ALA A 414 -4.06 8.54 8.45
N ASN A 415 -4.85 8.27 7.40
CA ASN A 415 -5.56 9.27 6.61
C ASN A 415 -7.09 9.19 6.72
N VAL A 416 -7.64 8.30 7.54
CA VAL A 416 -9.09 8.12 7.72
C VAL A 416 -9.45 8.32 9.19
N TYR A 417 -10.34 9.28 9.45
CA TYR A 417 -10.74 9.69 10.78
C TYR A 417 -12.25 9.52 10.94
N THR A 418 -12.68 8.96 12.06
CA THR A 418 -14.02 9.29 12.57
C THR A 418 -14.06 10.77 12.94
N ILE A 419 -15.23 11.40 12.97
CA ILE A 419 -15.31 12.79 13.43
C ILE A 419 -14.75 12.97 14.85
N TYR A 420 -14.92 11.97 15.72
CA TYR A 420 -14.38 11.97 17.07
C TYR A 420 -12.84 11.98 17.06
N ASP A 421 -12.21 11.08 16.28
CA ASP A 421 -10.75 11.05 16.12
C ASP A 421 -10.21 12.33 15.46
N TRP A 422 -10.95 12.90 14.51
CA TRP A 422 -10.58 14.16 13.87
C TRP A 422 -10.52 15.31 14.87
N LEU A 423 -11.58 15.48 15.66
CA LEU A 423 -11.66 16.48 16.72
C LEU A 423 -10.58 16.28 17.78
N LEU A 424 -10.28 15.03 18.14
CA LEU A 424 -9.16 14.69 19.03
C LEU A 424 -7.81 15.14 18.45
N SER A 425 -7.58 14.93 17.16
CA SER A 425 -6.32 15.36 16.51
C SER A 425 -6.15 16.89 16.51
N VAL A 426 -7.26 17.64 16.38
CA VAL A 426 -7.25 19.12 16.49
C VAL A 426 -6.97 19.56 17.92
N TYR A 427 -7.60 18.91 18.90
CA TYR A 427 -7.38 19.18 20.32
C TYR A 427 -5.92 18.89 20.76
N ARG A 428 -5.32 17.83 20.22
CA ARG A 428 -3.91 17.47 20.48
C ARG A 428 -2.92 18.40 19.76
N GLY A 429 -3.39 19.22 18.83
CA GLY A 429 -2.54 20.09 18.01
C GLY A 429 -1.77 19.33 16.91
N GLU A 430 -2.19 18.11 16.59
CA GLU A 430 -1.65 17.33 15.47
C GLU A 430 -2.11 17.93 14.13
N ASN A 431 -3.34 18.43 14.09
CA ASN A 431 -3.95 19.08 12.92
C ASN A 431 -4.49 20.47 13.26
N GLU A 432 -4.37 21.40 12.32
CA GLU A 432 -5.01 22.73 12.44
C GLU A 432 -6.52 22.67 12.11
N PRO A 433 -7.37 23.54 12.69
CA PRO A 433 -8.78 23.63 12.33
C PRO A 433 -9.04 23.93 10.85
N SER A 434 -10.23 23.61 10.38
CA SER A 434 -10.68 23.78 9.00
C SER A 434 -10.99 25.23 8.70
N ARG A 435 -10.79 25.65 7.44
CA ARG A 435 -11.29 26.95 7.01
C ARG A 435 -12.81 26.99 7.16
N ASN A 436 -13.34 28.17 7.41
CA ASN A 436 -14.79 28.37 7.48
C ASN A 436 -15.41 28.57 6.09
N GLU A 437 -16.74 28.75 6.06
CA GLU A 437 -17.51 28.96 4.82
C GLU A 437 -17.09 30.21 4.02
N PHE A 438 -16.33 31.11 4.64
CA PHE A 438 -15.75 32.31 4.01
C PHE A 438 -14.28 32.12 3.59
N ASP A 439 -13.78 30.87 3.58
CA ASP A 439 -12.39 30.50 3.27
C ASP A 439 -11.36 31.13 4.23
N MET A 440 -11.77 31.50 5.45
CA MET A 440 -10.88 32.00 6.50
C MET A 440 -10.38 30.87 7.38
N ASP A 441 -9.07 30.78 7.56
CA ASP A 441 -8.46 29.93 8.58
C ASP A 441 -8.68 30.49 10.00
N TYR A 442 -8.30 29.72 11.03
CA TYR A 442 -8.49 30.12 12.42
C TYR A 442 -7.81 31.45 12.76
N THR A 443 -6.64 31.73 12.17
CA THR A 443 -5.95 33.00 12.40
C THR A 443 -6.67 34.18 11.74
N GLY A 444 -7.23 33.98 10.55
CA GLY A 444 -8.10 34.92 9.85
C GLY A 444 -9.36 35.21 10.65
N TYR A 445 -9.99 34.18 11.21
CA TYR A 445 -11.15 34.30 12.09
C TYR A 445 -10.86 35.12 13.35
N LEU A 446 -9.75 34.88 14.05
CA LEU A 446 -9.34 35.70 15.20
C LEU A 446 -9.09 37.17 14.79
N ASN A 447 -8.48 37.40 13.64
CA ASN A 447 -8.27 38.76 13.13
C ASN A 447 -9.59 39.48 12.80
N GLU A 448 -10.59 38.77 12.28
CA GLU A 448 -11.93 39.32 12.05
C GLU A 448 -12.65 39.61 13.38
N GLN A 449 -12.56 38.73 14.37
CA GLN A 449 -13.10 38.96 15.71
C GLN A 449 -12.46 40.18 16.38
N LYS A 450 -11.17 40.41 16.14
CA LYS A 450 -10.48 41.64 16.57
C LYS A 450 -11.02 42.87 15.86
N LYS A 451 -11.20 42.82 14.53
CA LYS A 451 -11.75 43.94 13.74
C LYS A 451 -13.18 44.30 14.15
N THR A 452 -13.98 43.31 14.50
CA THR A 452 -15.38 43.47 14.95
C THR A 452 -15.49 43.85 16.43
N GLY A 453 -14.37 43.90 17.16
CA GLY A 453 -14.33 44.30 18.57
C GLY A 453 -14.78 43.22 19.56
N LYS A 454 -15.01 41.97 19.11
CA LYS A 454 -15.38 40.84 19.98
C LYS A 454 -14.22 40.36 20.86
N ILE A 455 -12.98 40.49 20.37
CA ILE A 455 -11.77 40.18 21.12
C ILE A 455 -10.76 41.33 21.05
N THR A 456 -9.93 41.45 22.08
CA THR A 456 -8.88 42.46 22.16
C THR A 456 -7.60 41.99 21.45
N ALA A 457 -6.73 42.94 21.08
CA ALA A 457 -5.43 42.62 20.46
C ALA A 457 -4.53 41.74 21.35
N ALA A 458 -4.65 41.84 22.67
CA ALA A 458 -3.90 41.03 23.62
C ALA A 458 -4.41 39.58 23.72
N GLN A 459 -5.69 39.34 23.42
CA GLN A 459 -6.30 38.00 23.46
C GLN A 459 -5.97 37.15 22.24
N VAL A 460 -5.70 37.77 21.07
CA VAL A 460 -5.37 37.05 19.83
C VAL A 460 -4.24 36.03 19.99
N PRO A 461 -3.04 36.37 20.53
CA PRO A 461 -1.96 35.39 20.66
C PRO A 461 -2.24 34.30 21.72
N ILE A 462 -3.12 34.57 22.69
CA ILE A 462 -3.51 33.60 23.72
C ILE A 462 -4.43 32.55 23.08
N LEU A 463 -5.51 33.01 22.44
CA LEU A 463 -6.47 32.15 21.75
C LEU A 463 -5.83 31.37 20.59
N ALA A 464 -4.87 31.96 19.88
CA ALA A 464 -4.16 31.28 18.80
C ALA A 464 -3.39 30.03 19.24
N LYS A 465 -2.98 29.95 20.51
CA LYS A 465 -2.28 28.80 21.10
C LYS A 465 -3.19 27.87 21.90
N ASP A 466 -4.45 28.25 22.10
CA ASP A 466 -5.39 27.48 22.90
C ASP A 466 -6.08 26.42 22.03
N ASN A 467 -5.70 25.16 22.24
CA ASN A 467 -6.27 24.04 21.51
C ASN A 467 -7.75 23.79 21.84
N GLN A 468 -8.24 24.19 23.01
CA GLN A 468 -9.67 24.08 23.32
C GLN A 468 -10.49 25.04 22.46
N GLU A 469 -10.01 26.27 22.28
CA GLU A 469 -10.69 27.27 21.46
C GLU A 469 -10.60 26.95 19.96
N LYS A 470 -9.49 26.34 19.51
CA LYS A 470 -9.36 25.74 18.18
C LYS A 470 -10.39 24.64 17.94
N LEU A 471 -10.56 23.74 18.91
CA LEU A 471 -11.55 22.66 18.86
C LEU A 471 -12.98 23.19 18.81
N LYS A 472 -13.33 24.18 19.65
CA LYS A 472 -14.66 24.81 19.62
C LYS A 472 -14.97 25.43 18.27
N PHE A 473 -13.99 26.10 17.67
CA PHE A 473 -14.12 26.63 16.32
C PHE A 473 -14.40 25.51 15.31
N GLU A 474 -13.69 24.37 15.37
CA GLU A 474 -13.92 23.23 14.47
C GLU A 474 -15.31 22.61 14.64
N LEU A 475 -15.77 22.45 15.89
CA LEU A 475 -17.10 21.94 16.25
C LEU A 475 -18.22 22.84 15.70
N GLN A 476 -18.07 24.16 15.79
CA GLN A 476 -19.09 25.12 15.36
C GLN A 476 -19.04 25.43 13.86
N ASN A 477 -17.92 25.10 13.21
CA ASN A 477 -17.67 25.39 11.79
C ASN A 477 -17.86 24.14 10.93
N MET A 478 -16.78 23.41 10.66
CA MET A 478 -16.76 22.33 9.68
C MET A 478 -17.70 21.21 10.09
N PHE A 479 -17.74 20.85 11.37
CA PHE A 479 -18.58 19.74 11.84
C PHE A 479 -20.06 19.97 11.54
N VAL A 480 -20.63 21.11 11.97
CA VAL A 480 -22.06 21.42 11.77
C VAL A 480 -22.43 21.50 10.28
N SER A 481 -21.66 22.24 9.49
CA SER A 481 -21.98 22.48 8.08
C SER A 481 -21.82 21.22 7.23
N THR A 482 -20.77 20.44 7.47
CA THR A 482 -20.50 19.26 6.65
C THR A 482 -21.34 18.06 7.05
N ASN A 483 -21.71 17.90 8.33
CA ASN A 483 -22.65 16.87 8.77
C ASN A 483 -24.01 17.03 8.05
N ARG A 484 -24.49 18.28 7.93
CA ARG A 484 -25.70 18.61 7.15
C ARG A 484 -25.53 18.34 5.66
N ALA A 485 -24.35 18.62 5.10
CA ALA A 485 -24.10 18.49 3.67
C ALA A 485 -23.99 17.02 3.22
N THR A 486 -23.31 16.17 3.98
CA THR A 486 -23.09 14.76 3.64
C THR A 486 -24.35 13.89 3.79
N TYR A 487 -25.26 14.28 4.69
CA TYR A 487 -26.60 13.69 4.77
C TYR A 487 -27.36 13.79 3.43
N GLY A 488 -27.15 14.88 2.68
CA GLY A 488 -27.64 15.05 1.31
C GLY A 488 -29.02 15.70 1.16
N LYS A 489 -29.89 15.58 2.17
CA LYS A 489 -31.23 16.21 2.23
C LYS A 489 -31.24 17.45 3.14
N ILE A 490 -30.67 18.55 2.65
CA ILE A 490 -30.40 19.79 3.42
C ILE A 490 -31.66 20.41 4.08
N SER A 491 -32.83 20.29 3.44
CA SER A 491 -34.09 20.88 3.92
C SER A 491 -34.80 20.05 4.99
N THR A 492 -34.50 18.75 5.06
CA THR A 492 -35.11 17.82 6.01
C THR A 492 -34.13 17.34 7.07
N PHE A 493 -32.84 17.72 6.98
CA PHE A 493 -31.78 17.33 7.91
C PHE A 493 -32.17 17.46 9.40
N CYS A 494 -31.80 16.42 10.13
CA CYS A 494 -31.73 16.32 11.58
C CYS A 494 -30.46 15.50 11.88
N PRO A 495 -29.62 15.88 12.86
CA PRO A 495 -28.39 15.15 13.16
C PRO A 495 -28.64 13.82 13.91
N ILE A 496 -29.85 13.61 14.44
CA ILE A 496 -30.24 12.37 15.10
C ILE A 496 -30.52 11.31 14.05
N LEU A 497 -29.82 10.17 14.15
CA LEU A 497 -29.98 9.02 13.26
C LEU A 497 -31.41 8.46 13.35
N TYR A 498 -32.05 8.30 12.20
CA TYR A 498 -33.42 7.79 12.09
C TYR A 498 -33.45 6.45 11.35
N LYS A 499 -34.35 5.56 11.75
CA LYS A 499 -34.45 4.17 11.23
C LYS A 499 -34.52 4.09 9.70
N ASP A 500 -35.22 5.02 9.05
CA ASP A 500 -35.40 5.02 7.59
C ASP A 500 -34.19 5.58 6.83
N ASP A 501 -33.19 6.12 7.55
CA ASP A 501 -31.89 6.48 6.95
C ASP A 501 -31.02 5.25 6.72
N ILE A 502 -31.26 4.14 7.43
CA ILE A 502 -30.55 2.87 7.26
C ILE A 502 -31.30 2.00 6.24
N ILE A 503 -30.65 1.73 5.12
CA ILE A 503 -31.17 0.85 4.06
C ILE A 503 -30.36 -0.45 4.05
N GLY A 504 -31.01 -1.56 4.39
CA GLY A 504 -30.35 -2.87 4.50
C GLY A 504 -29.79 -3.07 5.91
N SER A 505 -28.45 -3.12 6.04
CA SER A 505 -27.79 -3.29 7.34
C SER A 505 -26.72 -2.23 7.59
N VAL A 506 -26.49 -1.93 8.88
CA VAL A 506 -25.45 -0.99 9.33
C VAL A 506 -24.07 -1.40 8.82
N GLU A 507 -23.72 -2.69 8.92
CA GLU A 507 -22.41 -3.21 8.48
C GLU A 507 -22.17 -3.02 6.97
N HIS A 508 -23.20 -3.18 6.14
CA HIS A 508 -23.08 -2.95 4.70
C HIS A 508 -22.84 -1.46 4.39
N MET A 509 -23.59 -0.58 5.04
CA MET A 509 -23.50 0.87 4.85
C MET A 509 -22.23 1.49 5.46
N LEU A 510 -21.60 0.83 6.43
CA LEU A 510 -20.43 1.34 7.14
C LEU A 510 -19.24 1.54 6.21
N ILE A 511 -18.71 2.77 6.20
CA ILE A 511 -17.44 3.09 5.55
C ILE A 511 -16.31 2.75 6.52
N THR A 512 -15.63 1.64 6.25
CA THR A 512 -14.39 1.26 6.93
C THR A 512 -13.20 2.00 6.30
N ALA A 513 -12.09 2.09 7.04
CA ALA A 513 -10.85 2.67 6.52
C ALA A 513 -10.32 1.90 5.31
N GLU A 514 -10.53 0.58 5.27
CA GLU A 514 -10.24 -0.28 4.12
C GLU A 514 -11.05 0.15 2.89
N LYS A 515 -12.39 0.17 2.97
CA LYS A 515 -13.26 0.60 1.85
C LYS A 515 -12.91 2.00 1.33
N ALA A 516 -12.61 2.93 2.24
CA ALA A 516 -12.26 4.31 1.89
C ALA A 516 -10.90 4.38 1.16
N ASN A 517 -9.89 3.67 1.64
CA ASN A 517 -8.57 3.65 1.03
C ASN A 517 -8.53 2.86 -0.28
N GLU A 518 -9.23 1.72 -0.37
CA GLU A 518 -9.39 0.97 -1.61
C GLU A 518 -10.03 1.84 -2.70
N ALA A 519 -11.11 2.56 -2.38
CA ALA A 519 -11.75 3.48 -3.32
C ALA A 519 -10.80 4.60 -3.79
N LEU A 520 -9.93 5.10 -2.90
CA LEU A 520 -8.93 6.10 -3.23
C LEU A 520 -7.83 5.53 -4.13
N ASP A 521 -7.34 4.33 -3.81
CA ASP A 521 -6.26 3.64 -4.51
C ASP A 521 -6.67 3.19 -5.91
N GLU A 522 -7.91 2.75 -6.11
CA GLU A 522 -8.45 2.45 -7.44
C GLU A 522 -8.41 3.68 -8.37
N ILE A 523 -8.66 4.88 -7.82
CA ILE A 523 -8.54 6.13 -8.60
C ILE A 523 -7.07 6.46 -8.84
N ARG A 524 -6.19 6.30 -7.85
CA ARG A 524 -4.73 6.52 -8.00
C ARG A 524 -4.12 5.59 -9.04
N LYS A 525 -4.59 4.35 -9.14
CA LYS A 525 -4.20 3.42 -10.20
C LYS A 525 -4.58 3.95 -11.57
N ILE A 526 -5.68 4.69 -11.71
CA ILE A 526 -6.11 5.24 -13.01
C ILE A 526 -5.44 6.59 -13.26
N ASP A 527 -5.65 7.56 -12.38
CA ASP A 527 -5.14 8.92 -12.42
C ASP A 527 -3.99 9.10 -11.42
N PHE A 528 -2.81 8.60 -11.79
CA PHE A 528 -1.65 8.52 -10.89
C PHE A 528 -1.15 9.86 -10.39
N SER A 529 -1.39 10.94 -11.14
CA SER A 529 -0.92 12.29 -10.79
C SER A 529 -1.89 13.07 -9.88
N LEU A 530 -2.99 12.45 -9.43
CA LEU A 530 -4.08 13.09 -8.70
C LEU A 530 -3.60 13.85 -7.46
N PHE A 531 -2.76 13.21 -6.65
CA PHE A 531 -2.29 13.75 -5.36
C PHE A 531 -0.85 14.25 -5.40
N TYR A 532 -0.21 14.24 -6.57
CA TYR A 532 1.15 14.76 -6.76
C TYR A 532 1.15 16.27 -6.94
N ARG A 533 2.11 16.93 -6.29
CA ARG A 533 2.23 18.38 -6.25
C ARG A 533 3.68 18.78 -6.44
N GLU A 534 3.92 19.86 -7.16
CA GLU A 534 5.25 20.46 -7.26
C GLU A 534 5.59 21.20 -5.96
N VAL A 535 6.60 20.71 -5.25
CA VAL A 535 7.12 21.25 -3.98
C VAL A 535 8.60 21.59 -4.16
N GLY A 536 9.03 22.71 -3.57
CA GLY A 536 10.43 23.11 -3.61
C GLY A 536 11.27 22.29 -2.63
N PHE A 537 12.23 21.54 -3.15
CA PHE A 537 13.31 20.90 -2.41
C PHE A 537 14.51 21.84 -2.31
N SER A 538 15.03 22.04 -1.10
CA SER A 538 16.18 22.91 -0.84
C SER A 538 17.21 22.15 -0.04
N ASP A 539 18.44 22.15 -0.54
CA ASP A 539 19.63 21.63 0.14
C ASP A 539 20.82 22.55 -0.17
N PRO A 540 20.95 23.67 0.57
CA PRO A 540 22.02 24.63 0.34
C PRO A 540 23.43 24.05 0.52
N GLU A 541 23.60 23.02 1.35
CA GLU A 541 24.91 22.39 1.61
C GLU A 541 25.47 21.71 0.36
N HIS A 542 24.59 21.21 -0.51
CA HIS A 542 24.94 20.59 -1.80
C HIS A 542 24.62 21.50 -2.99
N GLU A 543 24.56 22.82 -2.78
CA GLU A 543 24.29 23.86 -3.78
C GLU A 543 22.93 23.74 -4.49
N VAL A 544 21.90 23.25 -3.78
CA VAL A 544 20.51 23.24 -4.25
C VAL A 544 19.72 24.31 -3.52
N ASN A 545 19.53 25.46 -4.16
CA ASN A 545 18.73 26.54 -3.57
C ASN A 545 17.25 26.17 -3.51
N MET A 546 16.67 25.76 -4.64
CA MET A 546 15.27 25.33 -4.74
C MET A 546 15.06 24.58 -6.07
N GLU A 547 14.87 23.27 -6.01
CA GLU A 547 14.45 22.45 -7.16
C GLU A 547 12.99 22.01 -6.97
N MET A 548 12.19 22.01 -8.04
CA MET A 548 10.79 21.59 -7.95
C MET A 548 10.67 20.08 -8.13
N ILE A 549 10.19 19.38 -7.10
CA ILE A 549 9.97 17.94 -7.09
C ILE A 549 8.48 17.61 -6.94
N GLN A 550 8.08 16.43 -7.41
CA GLN A 550 6.74 15.89 -7.28
C GLN A 550 6.62 15.14 -5.95
N LYS A 551 5.75 15.62 -5.07
CA LYS A 551 5.43 15.01 -3.79
C LYS A 551 3.97 14.57 -3.75
N GLU A 552 3.74 13.32 -3.39
CA GLU A 552 2.38 12.82 -3.19
C GLU A 552 1.84 13.24 -1.80
N VAL A 553 0.65 13.85 -1.77
CA VAL A 553 0.00 14.30 -0.54
C VAL A 553 -1.44 13.77 -0.50
N ILE A 554 -1.61 12.65 0.20
CA ILE A 554 -2.88 11.95 0.37
C ILE A 554 -3.85 12.79 1.23
N PRO A 555 -5.13 12.92 0.83
CA PRO A 555 -6.14 13.67 1.60
C PRO A 555 -6.51 12.95 2.90
N TYR A 556 -6.95 13.71 3.89
CA TYR A 556 -7.68 13.17 5.03
C TYR A 556 -9.14 12.93 4.67
N ILE A 557 -9.64 11.75 5.01
CA ILE A 557 -11.04 11.34 4.88
C ILE A 557 -11.65 11.40 6.28
N ILE A 558 -12.64 12.27 6.48
CA ILE A 558 -13.30 12.48 7.77
C ILE A 558 -14.74 11.98 7.66
N LEU A 559 -15.10 11.05 8.53
CA LEU A 559 -16.40 10.37 8.56
C LEU A 559 -17.34 11.10 9.55
N MET A 560 -18.38 11.72 9.00
CA MET A 560 -19.42 12.44 9.73
C MET A 560 -20.42 11.46 10.36
N PRO A 561 -20.99 11.80 11.53
CA PRO A 561 -21.84 10.92 12.31
C PRO A 561 -23.28 10.93 11.77
N ASN A 562 -23.46 10.47 10.53
CA ASN A 562 -24.76 10.36 9.89
C ASN A 562 -24.80 9.22 8.85
N ALA A 563 -26.02 8.86 8.46
CA ALA A 563 -26.31 8.02 7.31
C ALA A 563 -26.68 8.89 6.10
N GLY A 564 -25.75 9.00 5.14
CA GLY A 564 -25.80 10.00 4.07
C GLY A 564 -25.58 9.43 2.67
N SER A 565 -25.78 10.31 1.69
CA SER A 565 -25.68 9.97 0.25
C SER A 565 -24.74 10.87 -0.54
N LYS A 566 -24.06 11.81 0.14
CA LYS A 566 -23.15 12.76 -0.51
C LYS A 566 -21.82 12.82 0.22
N ALA A 567 -20.76 13.01 -0.56
CA ALA A 567 -19.44 13.36 -0.06
C ALA A 567 -19.04 14.75 -0.55
N MET A 568 -18.14 15.39 0.18
CA MET A 568 -17.69 16.75 -0.08
C MET A 568 -16.18 16.86 0.03
N MET A 569 -15.57 17.63 -0.87
CA MET A 569 -14.22 18.13 -0.67
C MET A 569 -14.34 19.49 0.02
N TRP A 570 -13.99 19.57 1.31
CA TRP A 570 -14.15 20.78 2.11
C TRP A 570 -13.07 21.81 1.81
N GLN A 571 -11.81 21.36 1.75
CA GLN A 571 -10.67 22.22 1.41
C GLN A 571 -9.54 21.41 0.75
N GLU A 572 -8.86 22.06 -0.20
CA GLU A 572 -7.77 21.51 -1.01
C GLU A 572 -6.43 21.44 -0.25
N THR A 573 -6.26 22.33 0.74
CA THR A 573 -5.04 22.48 1.55
C THR A 573 -5.42 22.96 2.95
N ALA A 574 -4.66 22.54 3.97
CA ALA A 574 -4.86 22.99 5.35
C ALA A 574 -4.39 24.43 5.60
N GLY A 575 -3.58 25.01 4.73
CA GLY A 575 -3.03 26.36 4.90
C GLY A 575 -2.58 27.00 3.60
N ILE A 576 -1.68 27.98 3.70
CA ILE A 576 -1.08 28.65 2.54
C ILE A 576 -0.13 27.71 1.78
N LYS A 577 0.54 26.80 2.50
CA LYS A 577 1.45 25.84 1.90
C LYS A 577 0.68 24.82 1.06
N LYS A 578 1.18 24.63 -0.17
CA LYS A 578 0.60 23.74 -1.18
C LYS A 578 0.79 22.25 -0.89
N ASP A 579 1.65 21.88 0.05
CA ASP A 579 2.00 20.49 0.38
C ASP A 579 1.23 19.93 1.60
N THR A 580 0.13 20.58 2.00
CA THR A 580 -0.71 20.16 3.12
C THR A 580 -1.90 19.31 2.67
N GLN A 581 -2.35 18.38 3.52
CA GLN A 581 -3.43 17.45 3.20
C GLN A 581 -4.77 18.18 2.94
N ALA A 582 -5.51 17.69 1.95
CA ALA A 582 -6.89 18.10 1.71
C ALA A 582 -7.85 17.42 2.70
N ARG A 583 -9.09 17.93 2.81
CA ARG A 583 -10.13 17.35 3.70
C ARG A 583 -11.33 16.90 2.89
N PHE A 584 -11.48 15.59 2.79
CA PHE A 584 -12.62 14.94 2.17
C PHE A 584 -13.58 14.48 3.26
N ILE A 585 -14.84 14.85 3.15
CA ILE A 585 -15.85 14.58 4.15
C ILE A 585 -16.86 13.59 3.57
N PHE A 586 -17.05 12.50 4.30
CA PHE A 586 -17.96 11.42 3.96
C PHE A 586 -18.92 11.19 5.12
N PRO A 587 -20.13 10.66 4.89
CA PRO A 587 -20.93 10.12 5.97
C PRO A 587 -20.33 8.78 6.43
N ILE A 588 -20.38 8.46 7.72
CA ILE A 588 -19.86 7.18 8.24
C ILE A 588 -20.68 5.98 7.75
N LEU A 589 -21.98 6.20 7.51
CA LEU A 589 -22.90 5.24 6.90
C LEU A 589 -23.35 5.79 5.55
N THR A 590 -23.28 4.97 4.49
CA THR A 590 -23.75 5.38 3.17
C THR A 590 -24.49 4.29 2.42
N VAL A 591 -25.53 4.71 1.69
CA VAL A 591 -26.28 3.88 0.74
C VAL A 591 -25.70 3.97 -0.67
N THR A 592 -24.84 4.96 -0.92
CA THR A 592 -24.18 5.17 -2.21
C THR A 592 -22.85 4.44 -2.21
N ASP A 593 -22.48 3.86 -3.35
CA ASP A 593 -21.18 3.22 -3.48
C ASP A 593 -20.03 4.21 -3.16
N VAL A 594 -19.09 3.75 -2.33
CA VAL A 594 -17.99 4.58 -1.82
C VAL A 594 -17.05 5.00 -2.96
N GLY A 595 -16.83 4.12 -3.93
CA GLY A 595 -16.05 4.44 -5.13
C GLY A 595 -16.69 5.57 -5.94
N GLU A 596 -18.01 5.56 -6.09
CA GLU A 596 -18.74 6.63 -6.77
C GLU A 596 -18.57 8.00 -6.11
N LEU A 597 -18.73 8.05 -4.78
CA LEU A 597 -18.51 9.24 -3.99
C LEU A 597 -17.05 9.71 -4.05
N MET A 598 -16.11 8.77 -4.01
CA MET A 598 -14.68 9.06 -4.06
C MET A 598 -14.28 9.70 -5.39
N VAL A 599 -14.76 9.19 -6.52
CA VAL A 599 -14.49 9.80 -7.84
C VAL A 599 -15.06 11.22 -7.91
N GLU A 600 -16.22 11.47 -7.31
CA GLU A 600 -16.82 12.82 -7.27
C GLU A 600 -15.93 13.81 -6.51
N VAL A 601 -15.49 13.47 -5.30
CA VAL A 601 -14.64 14.36 -4.49
C VAL A 601 -13.25 14.53 -5.09
N CYS A 602 -12.68 13.49 -5.72
CA CYS A 602 -11.41 13.58 -6.44
C CYS A 602 -11.50 14.51 -7.66
N GLY A 603 -12.61 14.46 -8.41
CA GLY A 603 -12.86 15.41 -9.49
C GLY A 603 -12.97 16.85 -8.99
N ARG A 604 -13.68 17.08 -7.88
CA ARG A 604 -13.73 18.43 -7.26
C ARG A 604 -12.35 18.87 -6.79
N PHE A 605 -11.57 17.97 -6.20
CA PHE A 605 -10.21 18.24 -5.75
C PHE A 605 -9.30 18.65 -6.93
N ARG A 606 -9.31 17.93 -8.06
CA ARG A 606 -8.56 18.29 -9.28
C ARG A 606 -8.81 19.74 -9.70
N TRP A 607 -10.09 20.12 -9.72
CA TRP A 607 -10.49 21.47 -10.12
C TRP A 607 -10.00 22.54 -9.14
N GLU A 608 -10.31 22.37 -7.85
CA GLU A 608 -9.96 23.39 -6.84
C GLU A 608 -8.45 23.47 -6.59
N MET A 609 -7.74 22.34 -6.65
CA MET A 609 -6.29 22.33 -6.53
C MET A 609 -5.64 23.07 -7.71
N CYS A 610 -6.15 22.90 -8.94
CA CYS A 610 -5.68 23.67 -10.09
C CYS A 610 -5.92 25.18 -9.88
N ARG A 611 -7.12 25.57 -9.43
CA ARG A 611 -7.43 26.98 -9.09
C ARG A 611 -6.47 27.54 -8.05
N LYS A 612 -6.17 26.76 -7.00
CA LYS A 612 -5.22 27.14 -5.95
C LYS A 612 -3.80 27.32 -6.49
N ILE A 613 -3.35 26.44 -7.38
CA ILE A 613 -2.01 26.51 -7.99
C ILE A 613 -1.86 27.76 -8.85
N GLN A 614 -2.87 28.07 -9.67
CA GLN A 614 -2.86 29.20 -10.61
C GLN A 614 -3.22 30.56 -9.97
N GLY A 615 -3.87 30.54 -8.79
CA GLY A 615 -4.25 31.76 -8.07
C GLY A 615 -5.17 32.65 -8.92
N VAL A 616 -4.79 33.91 -9.11
CA VAL A 616 -5.60 34.89 -9.86
C VAL A 616 -5.74 34.52 -11.35
N ARG A 617 -4.79 33.77 -11.91
CA ARG A 617 -4.73 33.39 -13.32
C ARG A 617 -5.43 32.07 -13.64
N TRP A 618 -6.21 31.52 -12.70
CA TRP A 618 -6.91 30.24 -12.87
C TRP A 618 -7.83 30.13 -14.10
N ASN A 619 -8.30 31.26 -14.62
CA ASN A 619 -9.14 31.33 -15.83
C ASN A 619 -8.48 32.13 -16.97
N ASP A 620 -7.16 32.30 -16.94
CA ASP A 620 -6.41 32.98 -17.98
C ASP A 620 -5.95 31.96 -19.03
N ILE A 621 -6.46 32.06 -20.27
CA ILE A 621 -6.10 31.13 -21.34
C ILE A 621 -4.65 31.31 -21.83
N THR A 622 -4.02 32.46 -21.54
CA THR A 622 -2.60 32.68 -21.85
C THR A 622 -1.69 31.80 -20.98
N GLU A 623 -2.18 31.38 -19.82
CA GLU A 623 -1.58 30.35 -18.96
C GLU A 623 -2.42 29.07 -19.03
N ALA A 624 -2.05 28.19 -19.96
CA ALA A 624 -2.73 26.91 -20.15
C ALA A 624 -2.74 26.08 -18.85
N SER A 625 -3.95 25.79 -18.37
CA SER A 625 -4.21 24.99 -17.19
C SER A 625 -5.51 24.22 -17.37
N LEU A 626 -5.76 23.23 -16.51
CA LEU A 626 -7.02 22.47 -16.53
C LEU A 626 -8.23 23.40 -16.50
N THR A 627 -8.22 24.38 -15.60
CA THR A 627 -9.36 25.26 -15.40
C THR A 627 -9.50 26.26 -16.54
N SER A 628 -8.40 26.90 -16.99
CA SER A 628 -8.48 27.88 -18.08
C SER A 628 -8.92 27.27 -19.40
N GLU A 629 -8.34 26.13 -19.81
CA GLU A 629 -8.73 25.45 -21.05
C GLU A 629 -10.15 24.87 -20.97
N TYR A 630 -10.54 24.28 -19.82
CA TYR A 630 -11.87 23.71 -19.68
C TYR A 630 -12.96 24.80 -19.64
N ASN A 631 -12.69 25.92 -18.99
CA ASN A 631 -13.61 27.07 -19.00
C ASN A 631 -13.77 27.64 -20.41
N ASP A 632 -12.67 27.82 -21.16
CA ASP A 632 -12.71 28.29 -22.55
C ASP A 632 -13.52 27.34 -23.43
N TYR A 633 -13.26 26.03 -23.32
CA TYR A 633 -14.03 24.99 -24.00
C TYR A 633 -15.53 25.10 -23.73
N ILE A 634 -15.94 25.18 -22.46
CA ILE A 634 -17.34 25.27 -22.06
C ILE A 634 -17.97 26.61 -22.46
N GLN A 635 -17.22 27.72 -22.43
CA GLN A 635 -17.73 29.04 -22.77
C GLN A 635 -17.95 29.19 -24.28
N TYR A 636 -17.04 28.66 -25.11
CA TYR A 636 -17.04 28.82 -26.56
C TYR A 636 -17.48 27.58 -27.34
N TYR A 637 -18.03 26.55 -26.67
CA TYR A 637 -18.47 25.29 -27.29
C TYR A 637 -19.35 25.45 -28.53
N ARG A 638 -20.20 26.49 -28.58
CA ARG A 638 -21.09 26.75 -29.75
C ARG A 638 -20.30 27.06 -31.02
N LYS A 639 -19.20 27.81 -30.88
CA LYS A 639 -18.33 28.24 -31.98
C LYS A 639 -17.19 27.26 -32.29
N ASN A 640 -16.97 26.27 -31.43
CA ASN A 640 -15.91 25.29 -31.61
C ASN A 640 -16.21 24.37 -32.82
N HIS A 641 -15.28 24.30 -33.77
CA HIS A 641 -15.38 23.49 -34.99
C HIS A 641 -15.04 22.01 -34.77
N ASP A 642 -14.34 21.67 -33.69
CA ASP A 642 -14.01 20.29 -33.31
C ASP A 642 -15.17 19.54 -32.63
N LEU A 643 -16.31 20.22 -32.40
CA LEU A 643 -17.51 19.64 -31.82
C LEU A 643 -18.60 19.42 -32.87
N SER A 644 -19.14 18.20 -32.93
CA SER A 644 -20.34 17.88 -33.71
C SER A 644 -21.58 18.57 -33.14
N ALA A 645 -22.67 18.65 -33.94
CA ALA A 645 -23.93 19.22 -33.49
C ALA A 645 -24.50 18.49 -32.26
N ASP A 646 -24.43 17.15 -32.24
CA ASP A 646 -24.82 16.31 -31.10
C ASP A 646 -23.95 16.59 -29.85
N ALA A 647 -22.63 16.72 -30.02
CA ALA A 647 -21.73 17.06 -28.93
C ALA A 647 -22.05 18.42 -28.31
N LYS A 648 -22.42 19.43 -29.14
CA LYS A 648 -22.83 20.76 -28.66
C LYS A 648 -24.11 20.69 -27.84
N GLU A 649 -25.12 19.93 -28.26
CA GLU A 649 -26.34 19.74 -27.46
C GLU A 649 -26.07 18.97 -26.15
N LYS A 650 -25.16 17.98 -26.16
CA LYS A 650 -24.72 17.29 -24.92
C LYS A 650 -24.07 18.25 -23.92
N VAL A 651 -23.17 19.14 -24.38
CA VAL A 651 -22.54 20.16 -23.51
C VAL A 651 -23.58 21.12 -22.94
N LYS A 652 -24.53 21.58 -23.77
CA LYS A 652 -25.64 22.43 -23.32
C LYS A 652 -26.50 21.74 -22.26
N ASN A 653 -26.81 20.46 -22.43
CA ASN A 653 -27.55 19.67 -21.46
C ASN A 653 -26.77 19.45 -20.16
N ALA A 654 -25.45 19.23 -20.24
CA ALA A 654 -24.59 19.10 -19.08
C ALA A 654 -24.53 20.42 -18.27
N LEU A 655 -24.43 21.56 -18.93
CA LEU A 655 -24.49 22.89 -18.32
C LEU A 655 -25.83 23.13 -17.62
N TYR A 656 -26.94 22.81 -18.29
CA TYR A 656 -28.28 22.95 -17.71
C TYR A 656 -28.43 22.11 -16.43
N LYS A 657 -28.07 20.81 -16.49
CA LYS A 657 -28.12 19.92 -15.33
C LYS A 657 -27.22 20.37 -14.18
N SER A 658 -26.09 21.00 -14.51
CA SER A 658 -25.11 21.50 -13.54
C SER A 658 -25.38 22.92 -13.06
N LYS A 659 -26.55 23.50 -13.39
CA LYS A 659 -26.93 24.89 -13.04
C LYS A 659 -25.88 25.92 -13.47
N ASN A 660 -25.31 25.74 -14.66
CA ASN A 660 -24.22 26.54 -15.22
C ASN A 660 -22.91 26.55 -14.39
N ASN A 661 -22.71 25.59 -13.48
CA ASN A 661 -21.45 25.45 -12.76
C ASN A 661 -20.45 24.61 -13.57
N TYR A 662 -19.39 25.24 -14.07
CA TYR A 662 -18.41 24.58 -14.95
C TYR A 662 -17.62 23.50 -14.23
N ARG A 663 -17.35 23.67 -12.92
CA ARG A 663 -16.74 22.65 -12.08
C ARG A 663 -17.58 21.38 -12.06
N GLU A 664 -18.89 21.48 -11.86
CA GLU A 664 -19.74 20.29 -11.78
C GLU A 664 -19.89 19.61 -13.16
N VAL A 665 -19.79 20.36 -14.27
CA VAL A 665 -19.67 19.76 -15.61
C VAL A 665 -18.35 18.99 -15.73
N PHE A 666 -17.23 19.58 -15.32
CA PHE A 666 -15.93 18.90 -15.28
C PHE A 666 -15.96 17.63 -14.43
N VAL A 667 -16.58 17.67 -13.24
CA VAL A 667 -16.69 16.51 -12.35
C VAL A 667 -17.45 15.36 -13.03
N LYS A 668 -18.49 15.64 -13.82
CA LYS A 668 -19.23 14.61 -14.57
C LYS A 668 -18.40 14.02 -15.72
N ASP A 669 -17.62 14.85 -16.40
CA ASP A 669 -16.69 14.37 -17.42
C ASP A 669 -15.54 13.57 -16.80
N TYR A 670 -15.02 13.98 -15.64
CA TYR A 670 -14.02 13.24 -14.86
C TYR A 670 -14.57 11.90 -14.34
N GLN A 671 -15.82 11.86 -13.87
CA GLN A 671 -16.48 10.59 -13.54
C GLN A 671 -16.53 9.65 -14.75
N SER A 672 -16.81 10.19 -15.94
CA SER A 672 -16.81 9.40 -17.17
C SER A 672 -15.41 8.97 -17.59
N TRP A 673 -14.41 9.83 -17.36
CA TRP A 673 -12.99 9.56 -17.59
C TRP A 673 -12.50 8.35 -16.77
N ILE A 674 -12.76 8.37 -15.46
CA ILE A 674 -12.32 7.32 -14.54
C ILE A 674 -13.10 6.01 -14.74
N ARG A 675 -14.43 6.05 -14.97
CA ARG A 675 -15.24 4.83 -15.04
C ARG A 675 -15.29 4.15 -16.40
N TYR A 676 -15.24 4.94 -17.48
CA TYR A 676 -15.51 4.45 -18.83
C TYR A 676 -14.30 4.59 -19.74
N GLU A 677 -13.69 5.78 -19.83
CA GLU A 677 -12.57 6.01 -20.77
C GLU A 677 -11.34 5.19 -20.38
N SER A 678 -11.07 5.03 -19.09
CA SER A 678 -10.00 4.16 -18.56
C SER A 678 -10.13 2.69 -18.98
N LYS A 679 -11.35 2.24 -19.29
CA LYS A 679 -11.69 0.87 -19.73
C LYS A 679 -11.91 0.78 -21.25
N GLY A 680 -11.58 1.84 -22.00
CA GLY A 680 -11.77 1.89 -23.45
C GLY A 680 -13.21 2.13 -23.91
N SER A 681 -14.10 2.60 -23.03
CA SER A 681 -15.47 3.01 -23.38
C SER A 681 -15.56 4.52 -23.58
N PHE A 682 -15.63 4.94 -24.84
CA PHE A 682 -15.55 6.36 -25.23
C PHE A 682 -16.88 7.09 -25.02
N ARG A 683 -16.97 7.89 -23.97
CA ARG A 683 -18.17 8.70 -23.65
C ARG A 683 -17.96 10.19 -23.80
N LEU A 684 -16.72 10.65 -23.68
CA LEU A 684 -16.37 12.07 -23.80
C LEU A 684 -16.29 12.48 -25.27
N ASN A 685 -16.42 13.78 -25.53
CA ASN A 685 -16.11 14.31 -26.85
C ASN A 685 -14.61 14.54 -27.00
N LYS A 686 -14.14 14.81 -28.23
CA LYS A 686 -12.72 14.98 -28.54
C LYS A 686 -12.06 16.08 -27.69
N VAL A 687 -12.74 17.22 -27.52
CA VAL A 687 -12.19 18.40 -26.84
C VAL A 687 -12.06 18.15 -25.34
N SER A 688 -13.13 17.68 -24.67
CA SER A 688 -13.05 17.39 -23.23
C SER A 688 -12.07 16.26 -22.91
N ARG A 689 -11.98 15.24 -23.77
CA ARG A 689 -10.98 14.17 -23.64
C ARG A 689 -9.54 14.70 -23.67
N ASP A 690 -9.21 15.56 -24.64
CA ASP A 690 -7.84 16.09 -24.79
C ASP A 690 -7.43 16.96 -23.59
N ILE A 691 -8.35 17.81 -23.12
CA ILE A 691 -8.13 18.65 -21.93
C ILE A 691 -7.92 17.76 -20.70
N ILE A 692 -8.83 16.80 -20.45
CA ILE A 692 -8.76 15.97 -19.25
C ILE A 692 -7.49 15.12 -19.24
N PHE A 693 -7.12 14.47 -20.35
CA PHE A 693 -5.91 13.66 -20.37
C PHE A 693 -4.63 14.48 -20.13
N ARG A 694 -4.57 15.72 -20.62
CA ARG A 694 -3.40 16.59 -20.44
C ARG A 694 -3.10 16.88 -18.97
N TYR A 695 -4.14 16.95 -18.13
CA TYR A 695 -4.03 17.34 -16.73
C TYR A 695 -4.34 16.22 -15.72
N CYS A 696 -5.02 15.17 -16.17
CA CYS A 696 -5.37 13.96 -15.43
C CYS A 696 -4.95 12.70 -16.23
N PRO A 697 -3.65 12.54 -16.55
CA PRO A 697 -3.18 11.46 -17.41
C PRO A 697 -3.42 10.09 -16.77
N PHE A 698 -3.80 9.12 -17.60
CA PHE A 698 -3.89 7.73 -17.17
C PHE A 698 -2.51 7.17 -16.80
N ASN A 699 -2.45 6.15 -15.94
CA ASN A 699 -1.21 5.41 -15.67
C ASN A 699 -0.64 4.74 -16.93
N LYS A 700 0.63 4.33 -16.88
CA LYS A 700 1.35 3.71 -18.00
C LYS A 700 0.69 2.44 -18.53
N ALA A 701 0.10 1.63 -17.65
CA ALA A 701 -0.56 0.38 -18.06
C ALA A 701 -1.78 0.66 -18.97
N ILE A 702 -2.67 1.54 -18.53
CA ILE A 702 -3.87 1.97 -19.28
C ILE A 702 -3.46 2.71 -20.55
N ARG A 703 -2.44 3.59 -20.50
CA ARG A 703 -1.92 4.26 -21.70
C ARG A 703 -1.42 3.24 -22.74
N THR A 704 -0.72 2.20 -22.30
CA THR A 704 -0.19 1.15 -23.20
C THR A 704 -1.31 0.35 -23.87
N GLU A 705 -2.35 0.00 -23.10
CA GLU A 705 -3.52 -0.73 -23.62
C GLU A 705 -4.32 0.10 -24.62
N LEU A 706 -4.62 1.36 -24.26
CA LEU A 706 -5.46 2.24 -25.09
C LEU A 706 -4.73 2.82 -26.30
N LYS A 707 -3.38 2.78 -26.36
CA LYS A 707 -2.57 3.29 -27.48
C LYS A 707 -2.88 2.60 -28.82
N VAL A 708 -3.41 1.38 -28.78
CA VAL A 708 -3.85 0.65 -29.98
C VAL A 708 -4.95 1.43 -30.71
N ASN A 709 -5.80 2.16 -29.96
CA ASN A 709 -6.88 2.94 -30.52
C ASN A 709 -6.38 4.27 -31.14
N PRO A 710 -6.70 4.55 -32.42
CA PRO A 710 -6.32 5.79 -33.08
C PRO A 710 -6.76 7.07 -32.36
N MET A 711 -7.87 7.05 -31.60
CA MET A 711 -8.37 8.22 -30.87
C MET A 711 -7.43 8.69 -29.75
N TYR A 712 -6.57 7.81 -29.25
CA TYR A 712 -5.65 8.08 -28.14
C TYR A 712 -4.20 8.23 -28.56
N ARG A 713 -3.84 7.66 -29.72
CA ARG A 713 -2.45 7.52 -30.16
C ARG A 713 -1.67 8.84 -30.17
N GLU A 714 -2.19 9.85 -30.86
CA GLU A 714 -1.51 11.16 -31.01
C GLU A 714 -1.31 11.85 -29.66
N MET A 715 -2.36 11.85 -28.84
CA MET A 715 -2.36 12.48 -27.53
C MET A 715 -1.39 11.80 -26.57
N PHE A 716 -1.33 10.46 -26.58
CA PHE A 716 -0.39 9.69 -25.77
C PHE A 716 1.06 9.88 -26.22
N GLU A 717 1.32 9.90 -27.52
CA GLU A 717 2.67 10.16 -28.06
C GLU A 717 3.18 11.55 -27.65
N LYS A 718 2.32 12.57 -27.74
CA LYS A 718 2.66 13.93 -27.28
C LYS A 718 2.98 13.96 -25.78
N TYR A 719 2.20 13.24 -24.97
CA TYR A 719 2.43 13.15 -23.53
C TYR A 719 3.74 12.45 -23.18
N GLU A 720 4.04 11.30 -23.80
CA GLU A 720 5.29 10.56 -23.55
C GLU A 720 6.52 11.41 -23.93
N ILE A 721 6.48 12.18 -25.02
CA ILE A 721 7.56 13.11 -25.39
C ILE A 721 7.79 14.18 -24.31
N LEU A 722 6.72 14.77 -23.78
CA LEU A 722 6.81 15.80 -22.74
C LEU A 722 7.30 15.20 -21.41
N LYS A 723 6.81 14.02 -21.05
CA LYS A 723 7.22 13.28 -19.86
C LYS A 723 8.70 12.91 -19.92
N ASP A 724 9.16 12.33 -21.03
CA ASP A 724 10.56 11.94 -21.24
C ASP A 724 11.50 13.14 -21.15
N ARG A 725 11.09 14.31 -21.65
CA ARG A 725 11.88 15.54 -21.50
C ARG A 725 12.05 15.93 -20.03
N LYS A 726 10.99 15.86 -19.22
CA LYS A 726 11.04 16.13 -17.78
C LYS A 726 11.86 15.07 -17.04
N ALA A 727 11.68 13.79 -17.36
CA ALA A 727 12.42 12.68 -16.77
C ALA A 727 13.93 12.83 -17.02
N ARG A 728 14.36 13.13 -18.25
CA ARG A 728 15.78 13.38 -18.57
C ARG A 728 16.35 14.58 -17.81
N HIS A 729 15.59 15.66 -17.69
CA HIS A 729 16.00 16.82 -16.89
C HIS A 729 16.26 16.40 -15.42
N MET A 730 15.33 15.64 -14.83
CA MET A 730 15.45 15.18 -13.45
C MET A 730 16.61 14.20 -13.25
N LEU A 731 16.83 13.25 -14.17
CA LEU A 731 17.97 12.34 -14.11
C LEU A 731 19.32 13.08 -14.15
N LEU A 732 19.45 14.11 -15.00
CA LEU A 732 20.64 14.95 -15.05
C LEU A 732 20.82 15.78 -13.78
N TRP A 733 19.71 16.21 -13.17
CA TRP A 733 19.76 16.91 -11.88
C TRP A 733 20.21 15.98 -10.75
N TYR A 734 19.66 14.77 -10.65
CA TYR A 734 20.07 13.77 -9.66
C TYR A 734 21.56 13.40 -9.78
N ASP A 735 22.07 13.19 -11.00
CA ASP A 735 23.50 12.90 -11.21
C ASP A 735 24.39 14.05 -10.72
N ARG A 736 23.99 15.31 -10.98
CA ARG A 736 24.72 16.48 -10.45
C ARG A 736 24.66 16.57 -8.93
N TYR A 737 23.50 16.30 -8.34
CA TYR A 737 23.30 16.34 -6.89
C TYR A 737 24.14 15.26 -6.19
N GLN A 738 24.14 14.03 -6.70
CA GLN A 738 24.97 12.93 -6.16
C GLN A 738 26.47 13.19 -6.32
N LYS A 739 26.91 13.78 -7.45
CA LYS A 739 28.32 14.17 -7.64
C LYS A 739 28.82 15.19 -6.63
N LYS A 740 27.92 16.00 -6.08
CA LYS A 740 28.24 16.97 -5.01
C LYS A 740 28.22 16.36 -3.61
N GLY A 741 27.91 15.07 -3.48
CA GLY A 741 27.82 14.37 -2.19
C GLY A 741 26.40 14.20 -1.64
N GLY A 742 25.38 14.71 -2.35
CA GLY A 742 23.98 14.63 -1.92
C GLY A 742 23.43 13.20 -1.95
N THR A 743 22.70 12.82 -0.92
CA THR A 743 22.05 11.50 -0.82
C THR A 743 20.62 11.55 -1.36
N ILE A 744 20.24 10.57 -2.18
CA ILE A 744 18.85 10.42 -2.65
C ILE A 744 17.99 9.94 -1.48
N THR A 745 17.19 10.84 -0.92
CA THR A 745 16.21 10.53 0.12
C THR A 745 14.99 9.82 -0.46
N GLU A 746 14.13 9.28 0.40
CA GLU A 746 12.87 8.66 -0.01
C GLU A 746 11.99 9.60 -0.85
N GLU A 747 11.95 10.89 -0.49
CA GLU A 747 11.19 11.91 -1.22
C GLU A 747 11.74 12.14 -2.64
N LEU A 748 13.07 12.14 -2.78
CA LEU A 748 13.74 12.23 -4.07
C LEU A 748 13.56 10.96 -4.90
N GLN A 749 13.53 9.78 -4.28
CA GLN A 749 13.24 8.53 -4.97
C GLN A 749 11.77 8.49 -5.44
N ALA A 750 10.82 8.91 -4.61
CA ALA A 750 9.41 8.99 -5.00
C ALA A 750 9.18 9.96 -6.18
N ASN A 751 9.87 11.11 -6.22
CA ASN A 751 9.84 12.00 -7.38
C ASN A 751 10.42 11.35 -8.64
N LYS A 752 11.45 10.50 -8.50
CA LYS A 752 12.00 9.76 -9.64
C LYS A 752 10.99 8.74 -10.16
N ASP A 753 10.37 7.99 -9.26
CA ASP A 753 9.39 6.95 -9.59
C ASP A 753 8.13 7.55 -10.24
N PHE A 754 7.73 8.78 -9.87
CA PHE A 754 6.63 9.50 -10.51
C PHE A 754 6.76 9.59 -12.04
N TYR A 755 7.97 9.80 -12.57
CA TYR A 755 8.18 9.90 -14.00
C TYR A 755 8.15 8.54 -14.72
N ASP A 756 8.16 7.42 -13.99
CA ASP A 756 8.04 6.07 -14.52
C ASP A 756 6.59 5.55 -14.56
N LEU A 757 5.65 6.25 -13.88
CA LEU A 757 4.21 5.93 -13.78
C LEU A 757 3.38 6.19 -15.05
#